data_AF-A0A6P6JRY4-F1
#
_entry.id   AF-A0A6P6JRY4-F1
#
_cell.length_a   1.000
_cell.length_b   1.000
_cell.length_c   1.000
_cell.angle_alpha   90.00
_cell.angle_beta   90.00
_cell.angle_gamma   90.00
#
_symmetry.space_group_name_H-M   'P 1'
#
loop_
_entity.id
_entity.type
_entity.pdbx_description
1 polymer ?
#
loop_
_entity_poly.entity_id
_entity_poly.type
_entity_poly.pdbx_seq_one_letter_code
_entity_poly.pdbx_strand_id
1 'polypeptide(L)'
;MWARSVGPRPPDLMLLWEGMVICLRWACVLVSLAVYVGSAEPLEWLLSDKGPFHRSQEFIEFTERYQHGFTTRYKIYREFGRWKVNSLAAERQEGNGVAVPFDPDFIHNIRLLGRRPSLQKITDTIIKKYGTHFLLSATLGGEESLTIFVDKSKLSRGQQNGGPSNATAGSLTLEALHQLAASYFIDRDSTLRKLHHLQIASTAIKVTETRTGPLGCSNYDNLDSVSSVLVHSHENRVQLQGLQAILPSYLRSNFVHAALGYIGCNAEGQFMCKDNDCWCQCIQEFPQCNCPEADIRSQENYLERMKEAWRQENQEFQDSDEFQSFMGKLPTQSALNSSRIQQLWRTDSALQQRYRQLESRVSLLLSKTRRTANKLFSLSKRCHTQPKIVSLRERPLSYWLQFTLSILYCSENNQLGFYAEELRTCACPYESPSCQGVVPCEVGDGHRCASCSVDNRTRCSSCNPGYVLSHGICKNAVPNPTDHYLGFETDLQDLELRYLLQHRDDRITTHAIFVSNDVRLNVWFDPSWRKRMLLTLKSNKFKSSRVHMLLGISLQICMTKNSTLEPALSVYVNPFGGSHSESWTMPINQNGFPDWEKTKLDIPLDCFNWTLTLGNRWKSFFETVHFYLRSRIRTESSQGNETVYFEPLEAADASQNFGYMKINSMQLFGYSIHFDPEAIQDLILQLDYPYTQGSQDSALLQLMEIRYRVNRLSPPGPLPLDLFSCLLRHRLKLSSSEVQRILTTLQTFSAKQPFYKEYEAAKLCS
;
A
#
# COMPACT_ATOMS: atom_id res chain seq x y z
N MET A 1 -27.07 28.94 59.17
CA MET A 1 -28.14 28.06 59.68
C MET A 1 -28.77 27.31 58.52
N TRP A 2 -28.70 25.98 58.59
CA TRP A 2 -29.59 24.96 58.01
C TRP A 2 -29.61 24.74 56.49
N ALA A 3 -29.24 23.51 56.15
CA ALA A 3 -29.30 22.87 54.84
C ALA A 3 -30.74 22.46 54.45
N ARG A 4 -31.01 22.38 53.15
CA ARG A 4 -31.96 21.42 52.57
C ARG A 4 -31.48 20.92 51.20
N SER A 5 -31.41 19.60 51.10
CA SER A 5 -31.14 18.76 49.93
C SER A 5 -32.31 18.74 48.95
N VAL A 6 -32.02 18.73 47.64
CA VAL A 6 -32.96 18.30 46.59
C VAL A 6 -32.21 17.32 45.67
N GLY A 7 -32.73 16.10 45.57
CA GLY A 7 -32.18 15.00 44.76
C GLY A 7 -32.51 15.11 43.26
N PRO A 8 -31.92 14.23 42.42
CA PRO A 8 -32.05 14.29 40.97
C PRO A 8 -33.38 13.70 40.48
N ARG A 9 -33.89 14.27 39.38
CA ARG A 9 -35.10 13.83 38.66
C ARG A 9 -34.84 12.51 37.89
N PRO A 10 -35.85 11.65 37.69
CA PRO A 10 -35.72 10.42 36.91
C PRO A 10 -35.67 10.71 35.39
N PRO A 11 -35.01 9.87 34.58
CA PRO A 11 -35.01 10.00 33.12
C PRO A 11 -36.32 9.48 32.51
N ASP A 12 -36.71 10.07 31.38
CA ASP A 12 -37.95 9.83 30.65
C ASP A 12 -38.16 8.37 30.21
N LEU A 13 -39.32 7.81 30.56
CA LEU A 13 -39.74 6.44 30.24
C LEU A 13 -39.87 6.15 28.73
N MET A 14 -39.92 7.17 27.86
CA MET A 14 -40.09 6.96 26.42
C MET A 14 -38.81 6.49 25.70
N LEU A 15 -37.62 6.88 26.17
CA LEU A 15 -36.34 6.43 25.58
C LEU A 15 -36.04 4.95 25.88
N LEU A 16 -36.53 4.44 27.02
CA LEU A 16 -36.43 3.03 27.40
C LEU A 16 -37.30 2.12 26.52
N TRP A 17 -38.43 2.64 26.02
CA TRP A 17 -39.34 1.89 25.16
C TRP A 17 -38.83 1.78 23.72
N GLU A 18 -38.27 2.86 23.15
CA GLU A 18 -37.64 2.78 21.82
C GLU A 18 -36.39 1.89 21.82
N GLY A 19 -35.58 1.94 22.89
CA GLY A 19 -34.45 1.03 23.09
C GLY A 19 -34.87 -0.44 23.16
N MET A 20 -35.98 -0.75 23.85
CA MET A 20 -36.50 -2.12 23.92
C MET A 20 -37.07 -2.62 22.59
N VAL A 21 -37.76 -1.77 21.82
CA VAL A 21 -38.31 -2.16 20.50
C VAL A 21 -37.19 -2.38 19.48
N ILE A 22 -36.11 -1.61 19.54
CA ILE A 22 -34.92 -1.82 18.70
C ILE A 22 -34.19 -3.11 19.12
N CYS A 23 -34.02 -3.37 20.42
CA CYS A 23 -33.45 -4.63 20.90
C CYS A 23 -34.31 -5.86 20.53
N LEU A 24 -35.64 -5.76 20.58
CA LEU A 24 -36.55 -6.84 20.17
C LEU A 24 -36.53 -7.07 18.66
N ARG A 25 -36.42 -6.01 17.84
CA ARG A 25 -36.25 -6.15 16.38
C ARG A 25 -34.88 -6.73 16.02
N TRP A 26 -33.81 -6.33 16.71
CA TRP A 26 -32.47 -6.89 16.50
C TRP A 26 -32.38 -8.34 17.00
N ALA A 27 -33.04 -8.67 18.11
CA ALA A 27 -33.16 -10.04 18.60
C ALA A 27 -33.98 -10.92 17.65
N CYS A 28 -35.09 -10.43 17.09
CA CYS A 28 -35.86 -11.16 16.09
C CYS A 28 -35.09 -11.34 14.77
N VAL A 29 -34.34 -10.33 14.30
CA VAL A 29 -33.48 -10.45 13.11
C VAL A 29 -32.31 -11.41 13.36
N LEU A 30 -31.72 -11.40 14.56
CA LEU A 30 -30.67 -12.35 14.95
C LEU A 30 -31.21 -13.77 15.13
N VAL A 31 -32.44 -13.95 15.60
CA VAL A 31 -33.12 -15.26 15.68
C VAL A 31 -33.52 -15.75 14.29
N SER A 32 -33.98 -14.88 13.38
CA SER A 32 -34.25 -15.25 11.99
C SER A 32 -32.97 -15.60 11.21
N LEU A 33 -31.85 -14.92 11.47
CA LEU A 33 -30.54 -15.27 10.90
C LEU A 33 -29.95 -16.54 11.53
N ALA A 34 -30.18 -16.79 12.83
CA ALA A 34 -29.76 -18.03 13.49
C ALA A 34 -30.58 -19.25 13.01
N VAL A 35 -31.87 -19.08 12.72
CA VAL A 35 -32.73 -20.15 12.19
C VAL A 35 -32.39 -20.47 10.73
N TYR A 36 -31.92 -19.51 9.94
CA TYR A 36 -31.44 -19.78 8.57
C TYR A 36 -30.05 -20.43 8.51
N VAL A 37 -29.23 -20.30 9.56
CA VAL A 37 -27.90 -20.91 9.64
C VAL A 37 -27.94 -22.32 10.26
N GLY A 38 -29.02 -22.69 10.97
CA GLY A 38 -29.16 -23.99 11.64
C GLY A 38 -29.94 -25.07 10.90
N SER A 39 -30.57 -24.81 9.75
CA SER A 39 -31.43 -25.81 9.10
C SER A 39 -30.70 -26.82 8.21
N ALA A 40 -29.39 -26.64 7.95
CA ALA A 40 -28.61 -27.53 7.10
C ALA A 40 -27.77 -28.58 7.86
N GLU A 41 -27.47 -28.37 9.15
CA GLU A 41 -26.64 -29.29 9.95
C GLU A 41 -27.35 -30.56 10.50
N PRO A 42 -28.65 -30.58 10.86
CA PRO A 42 -29.24 -31.76 11.54
C PRO A 42 -29.42 -33.00 10.64
N LEU A 43 -29.37 -32.83 9.32
CA LEU A 43 -29.68 -33.87 8.34
C LEU A 43 -28.48 -34.27 7.47
N GLU A 44 -27.30 -33.71 7.73
CA GLU A 44 -26.12 -33.97 6.88
C GLU A 44 -25.64 -35.43 6.98
N TRP A 45 -25.85 -36.08 8.13
CA TRP A 45 -25.62 -37.51 8.29
C TRP A 45 -26.53 -38.37 7.43
N LEU A 46 -27.72 -37.89 6.99
CA LEU A 46 -28.60 -38.66 6.10
C LEU A 46 -27.95 -38.87 4.72
N LEU A 47 -27.16 -37.89 4.28
CA LEU A 47 -26.60 -37.79 2.94
C LEU A 47 -25.10 -38.11 2.88
N SER A 48 -24.46 -38.32 4.05
CA SER A 48 -23.09 -38.84 4.18
C SER A 48 -22.96 -40.23 3.55
N ASP A 49 -21.75 -40.66 3.21
CA ASP A 49 -21.47 -42.02 2.70
C ASP A 49 -21.95 -43.14 3.64
N LYS A 50 -22.10 -42.82 4.92
CA LYS A 50 -22.61 -43.72 5.96
C LYS A 50 -24.05 -43.41 6.37
N GLY A 51 -24.68 -42.47 5.67
CA GLY A 51 -26.07 -42.14 5.83
C GLY A 51 -26.97 -43.24 5.26
N PRO A 52 -28.16 -43.44 5.84
CA PRO A 52 -29.11 -44.47 5.40
C PRO A 52 -29.56 -44.31 3.94
N PHE A 53 -29.40 -43.11 3.36
CA PHE A 53 -29.79 -42.81 1.98
C PHE A 53 -28.64 -42.91 0.98
N HIS A 54 -27.39 -43.10 1.40
CA HIS A 54 -26.26 -43.20 0.47
C HIS A 54 -26.39 -44.37 -0.52
N ARG A 55 -26.93 -45.49 -0.03
CA ARG A 55 -27.22 -46.67 -0.86
C ARG A 55 -28.57 -46.62 -1.57
N SER A 56 -29.34 -45.54 -1.38
CA SER A 56 -30.60 -45.41 -2.09
C SER A 56 -30.31 -45.17 -3.57
N GLN A 57 -31.04 -45.90 -4.42
CA GLN A 57 -30.84 -45.82 -5.86
C GLN A 57 -31.05 -44.40 -6.40
N GLU A 58 -32.02 -43.66 -5.86
CA GLU A 58 -32.28 -42.27 -6.25
C GLU A 58 -31.14 -41.31 -5.89
N PHE A 59 -30.51 -41.48 -4.72
CA PHE A 59 -29.39 -40.64 -4.31
C PHE A 59 -28.15 -40.93 -5.16
N ILE A 60 -27.90 -42.19 -5.49
CA ILE A 60 -26.83 -42.60 -6.39
C ILE A 60 -27.06 -42.01 -7.78
N GLU A 61 -28.27 -42.19 -8.34
CA GLU A 61 -28.64 -41.64 -9.65
C GLU A 61 -28.52 -40.11 -9.66
N PHE A 62 -28.99 -39.41 -8.62
CA PHE A 62 -28.84 -37.96 -8.52
C PHE A 62 -27.37 -37.53 -8.45
N THR A 63 -26.57 -38.20 -7.62
CA THR A 63 -25.15 -37.89 -7.43
C THR A 63 -24.35 -38.12 -8.71
N GLU A 64 -24.62 -39.22 -9.41
CA GLU A 64 -24.04 -39.50 -10.73
C GLU A 64 -24.42 -38.39 -11.73
N ARG A 65 -25.71 -38.02 -11.82
CA ARG A 65 -26.16 -36.94 -12.71
C ARG A 65 -25.56 -35.59 -12.33
N TYR A 66 -25.37 -35.32 -11.05
CA TYR A 66 -24.72 -34.11 -10.56
C TYR A 66 -23.24 -34.04 -10.96
N GLN A 67 -22.52 -35.16 -10.87
CA GLN A 67 -21.14 -35.27 -11.37
C GLN A 67 -21.04 -35.03 -12.88
N HIS A 68 -22.07 -35.40 -13.64
CA HIS A 68 -22.17 -35.12 -15.08
C HIS A 68 -22.57 -33.66 -15.41
N GLY A 69 -22.68 -32.78 -14.42
CA GLY A 69 -22.91 -31.33 -14.61
C GLY A 69 -24.38 -30.88 -14.49
N PHE A 70 -25.32 -31.79 -14.22
CA PHE A 70 -26.72 -31.42 -14.01
C PHE A 70 -26.93 -30.86 -12.60
N THR A 71 -27.32 -29.59 -12.48
CA THR A 71 -27.40 -28.88 -11.19
C THR A 71 -28.82 -28.76 -10.64
N THR A 72 -29.84 -28.98 -11.47
CA THR A 72 -31.25 -28.85 -11.08
C THR A 72 -32.05 -30.09 -11.48
N ARG A 73 -32.92 -30.58 -10.59
CA ARG A 73 -33.87 -31.66 -10.84
C ARG A 73 -35.28 -31.10 -10.78
N TYR A 74 -36.02 -31.17 -11.87
CA TYR A 74 -37.46 -30.92 -11.92
C TYR A 74 -38.18 -32.26 -11.93
N LYS A 75 -39.11 -32.48 -11.01
CA LYS A 75 -39.97 -33.66 -11.01
C LYS A 75 -41.42 -33.19 -11.05
N ILE A 76 -42.15 -33.58 -12.07
CA ILE A 76 -43.61 -33.48 -12.10
C ILE A 76 -44.17 -34.89 -12.02
N TYR A 77 -45.23 -35.08 -11.25
CA TYR A 77 -45.82 -36.40 -11.05
C TYR A 77 -47.33 -36.29 -10.94
N ARG A 78 -48.00 -37.35 -11.35
CA ARG A 78 -49.42 -37.60 -11.11
C ARG A 78 -49.56 -38.96 -10.44
N GLU A 79 -50.45 -39.03 -9.47
CA GLU A 79 -50.76 -40.27 -8.78
C GLU A 79 -52.11 -40.82 -9.24
N PHE A 80 -52.16 -42.12 -9.50
CA PHE A 80 -53.36 -42.85 -9.89
C PHE A 80 -53.92 -43.58 -8.68
N GLY A 81 -54.92 -42.98 -8.04
CA GLY A 81 -55.60 -43.55 -6.89
C GLY A 81 -54.76 -43.55 -5.60
N ARG A 82 -55.34 -43.07 -4.50
CA ARG A 82 -54.71 -43.11 -3.17
C ARG A 82 -55.49 -44.05 -2.27
N TRP A 83 -55.01 -45.27 -2.13
CA TRP A 83 -55.59 -46.24 -1.21
C TRP A 83 -54.82 -46.18 0.10
N LYS A 84 -55.37 -45.51 1.11
CA LYS A 84 -54.78 -45.55 2.44
C LYS A 84 -55.08 -46.90 3.08
N VAL A 85 -54.11 -47.81 3.06
CA VAL A 85 -54.25 -49.08 3.77
C VAL A 85 -53.75 -48.87 5.19
N ASN A 86 -54.70 -48.71 6.11
CA ASN A 86 -54.42 -48.71 7.53
C ASN A 86 -54.22 -50.17 7.97
N SER A 87 -53.18 -50.44 8.78
CA SER A 87 -52.95 -51.74 9.42
C SER A 87 -52.61 -52.88 8.45
N LEU A 88 -51.57 -52.72 7.62
CA LEU A 88 -50.99 -53.82 6.83
C LEU A 88 -50.33 -54.89 7.70
N ALA A 89 -49.90 -54.53 8.92
CA ALA A 89 -49.34 -55.46 9.88
C ALA A 89 -50.27 -55.63 11.09
N ALA A 90 -50.99 -56.74 11.06
CA ALA A 90 -51.70 -57.39 12.16
C ALA A 90 -52.75 -56.55 12.91
N GLU A 91 -53.97 -57.10 12.97
CA GLU A 91 -54.98 -56.71 13.97
C GLU A 91 -54.30 -56.50 15.34
N ARG A 92 -54.54 -55.32 15.91
CA ARG A 92 -54.15 -55.05 17.30
C ARG A 92 -54.69 -56.18 18.17
N GLN A 93 -53.78 -56.78 18.93
CA GLN A 93 -54.08 -57.83 19.89
C GLN A 93 -54.99 -57.28 20.99
N GLU A 94 -56.30 -57.29 20.76
CA GLU A 94 -57.31 -57.19 21.78
C GLU A 94 -57.84 -58.60 22.07
N GLY A 95 -57.26 -59.24 23.09
CA GLY A 95 -58.02 -60.14 23.95
C GLY A 95 -58.12 -61.64 23.64
N ASN A 96 -57.64 -62.18 22.51
CA ASN A 96 -57.64 -63.64 22.31
C ASN A 96 -56.31 -64.16 21.75
N GLY A 97 -55.69 -65.11 22.46
CA GLY A 97 -54.31 -65.59 22.29
C GLY A 97 -53.96 -66.36 21.01
N VAL A 98 -54.55 -66.00 19.85
CA VAL A 98 -54.10 -66.50 18.55
C VAL A 98 -52.94 -65.62 18.09
N ALA A 99 -51.74 -66.20 18.04
CA ALA A 99 -50.55 -65.50 17.55
C ALA A 99 -50.74 -65.13 16.07
N VAL A 100 -50.39 -63.89 15.73
CA VAL A 100 -50.33 -63.42 14.33
C VAL A 100 -49.57 -64.46 13.50
N PRO A 101 -50.11 -64.94 12.36
CA PRO A 101 -49.41 -65.90 11.51
C PRO A 101 -48.24 -65.20 10.84
N PHE A 102 -47.08 -65.24 11.51
CA PHE A 102 -45.82 -64.85 10.90
C PHE A 102 -45.40 -65.88 9.87
N ASP A 103 -44.64 -65.43 8.88
CA ASP A 103 -44.01 -66.30 7.90
C ASP A 103 -43.24 -67.46 8.59
N PRO A 104 -43.46 -68.73 8.20
CA PRO A 104 -42.82 -69.88 8.82
C PRO A 104 -41.29 -69.78 8.82
N ASP A 105 -40.69 -69.23 7.78
CA ASP A 105 -39.24 -69.03 7.69
C ASP A 105 -38.78 -67.96 8.69
N PHE A 106 -39.56 -66.91 8.89
CA PHE A 106 -39.25 -65.88 9.88
C PHE A 106 -39.19 -66.46 11.30
N ILE A 107 -40.18 -67.27 11.68
CA ILE A 107 -40.21 -67.96 12.97
C ILE A 107 -39.08 -68.98 13.07
N HIS A 108 -38.79 -69.72 12.00
CA HIS A 108 -37.68 -70.65 11.96
C HIS A 108 -36.34 -69.95 12.20
N ASN A 109 -36.10 -68.81 11.53
CA ASN A 109 -34.89 -68.00 11.70
C ASN A 109 -34.74 -67.43 13.11
N ILE A 110 -35.84 -67.00 13.75
CA ILE A 110 -35.82 -66.60 15.17
C ILE A 110 -35.44 -67.76 16.08
N ARG A 111 -35.95 -68.97 15.82
CA ARG A 111 -35.62 -70.16 16.61
C ARG A 111 -34.15 -70.58 16.46
N LEU A 112 -33.59 -70.45 15.25
CA LEU A 112 -32.18 -70.75 14.95
C LEU A 112 -31.18 -69.84 15.67
N LEU A 113 -31.59 -68.64 16.12
CA LEU A 113 -30.74 -67.74 16.88
C LEU A 113 -30.39 -68.26 18.29
N GLY A 114 -31.30 -69.02 18.92
CA GLY A 114 -31.15 -69.49 20.30
C GLY A 114 -31.36 -68.40 21.35
N ARG A 115 -31.04 -68.70 22.63
CA ARG A 115 -31.33 -67.80 23.78
C ARG A 115 -30.35 -66.64 23.93
N ARG A 116 -29.10 -66.78 23.45
CA ARG A 116 -28.05 -65.76 23.53
C ARG A 116 -27.29 -65.65 22.20
N PRO A 117 -27.92 -65.14 21.15
CA PRO A 117 -27.24 -64.95 19.86
C PRO A 117 -26.20 -63.83 19.95
N SER A 118 -25.11 -63.96 19.18
CA SER A 118 -24.16 -62.87 18.95
C SER A 118 -24.80 -61.80 18.06
N LEU A 119 -24.32 -60.55 18.17
CA LEU A 119 -24.85 -59.43 17.39
C LEU A 119 -24.73 -59.67 15.87
N GLN A 120 -23.62 -60.25 15.41
CA GLN A 120 -23.42 -60.63 13.99
C GLN A 120 -24.47 -61.63 13.51
N LYS A 121 -24.78 -62.66 14.31
CA LYS A 121 -25.76 -63.68 13.95
C LYS A 121 -27.16 -63.08 13.81
N ILE A 122 -27.53 -62.09 14.64
CA ILE A 122 -28.78 -61.34 14.51
C ILE A 122 -28.80 -60.54 13.20
N THR A 123 -27.69 -59.86 12.88
CA THR A 123 -27.56 -59.08 11.65
C THR A 123 -27.73 -59.94 10.39
N ASP A 124 -27.06 -61.08 10.33
CA ASP A 124 -27.07 -61.93 9.14
C ASP A 124 -28.37 -62.70 8.94
N THR A 125 -29.00 -63.16 10.02
CA THR A 125 -30.22 -63.99 9.93
C THR A 125 -31.51 -63.18 9.88
N ILE A 126 -31.57 -62.05 10.59
CA ILE A 126 -32.79 -61.23 10.68
C ILE A 126 -32.63 -59.94 9.88
N ILE A 127 -31.66 -59.09 10.23
CA ILE A 127 -31.61 -57.70 9.71
C ILE A 127 -31.37 -57.65 8.20
N LYS A 128 -30.42 -58.43 7.66
CA LYS A 128 -30.15 -58.46 6.21
C LYS A 128 -31.30 -59.05 5.39
N LYS A 129 -32.04 -60.03 5.95
CA LYS A 129 -33.11 -60.74 5.24
C LYS A 129 -34.47 -60.04 5.32
N TYR A 130 -34.81 -59.50 6.49
CA TYR A 130 -36.16 -58.94 6.79
C TYR A 130 -36.14 -57.43 7.06
N GLY A 131 -34.97 -56.80 7.12
CA GLY A 131 -34.83 -55.37 7.43
C GLY A 131 -34.94 -55.06 8.92
N THR A 132 -35.00 -53.76 9.23
CA THR A 132 -35.05 -53.25 10.61
C THR A 132 -36.45 -52.83 11.06
N HIS A 133 -37.34 -52.58 10.10
CA HIS A 133 -38.70 -52.12 10.31
C HIS A 133 -39.67 -52.92 9.44
N PHE A 134 -40.90 -53.03 9.92
CA PHE A 134 -42.02 -53.55 9.14
C PHE A 134 -43.05 -52.43 8.91
N LEU A 135 -43.87 -52.62 7.89
CA LEU A 135 -44.84 -51.64 7.44
C LEU A 135 -46.14 -51.72 8.27
N LEU A 136 -46.51 -50.64 8.97
CA LEU A 136 -47.78 -50.56 9.71
C LEU A 136 -48.92 -50.07 8.81
N SER A 137 -48.68 -48.99 8.09
CA SER A 137 -49.65 -48.43 7.15
C SER A 137 -48.92 -47.76 6.00
N ALA A 138 -49.45 -47.88 4.80
CA ALA A 138 -48.97 -47.16 3.64
C ALA A 138 -50.15 -46.62 2.85
N THR A 139 -49.90 -45.57 2.09
CA THR A 139 -50.71 -45.28 0.92
C THR A 139 -50.22 -46.16 -0.22
N LEU A 140 -51.13 -46.91 -0.83
CA LEU A 140 -50.89 -47.69 -2.04
C LEU A 140 -51.45 -46.90 -3.23
N GLY A 141 -50.67 -46.76 -4.28
CA GLY A 141 -51.07 -46.05 -5.48
C GLY A 141 -50.11 -46.29 -6.64
N GLY A 142 -50.53 -45.90 -7.84
CA GLY A 142 -49.63 -45.78 -8.99
C GLY A 142 -49.09 -44.36 -9.10
N GLU A 143 -47.90 -44.19 -9.63
CA GLU A 143 -47.31 -42.90 -9.95
C GLU A 143 -46.82 -42.89 -11.40
N GLU A 144 -47.18 -41.84 -12.12
CA GLU A 144 -46.50 -41.46 -13.34
C GLU A 144 -45.80 -40.12 -13.13
N SER A 145 -44.49 -40.13 -13.31
CA SER A 145 -43.69 -38.94 -13.14
C SER A 145 -42.67 -38.76 -14.23
N LEU A 146 -42.45 -37.50 -14.56
CA LEU A 146 -41.43 -37.03 -15.47
C LEU A 146 -40.40 -36.27 -14.65
N THR A 147 -39.18 -36.80 -14.62
CA THR A 147 -38.04 -36.13 -14.01
C THR A 147 -37.14 -35.56 -15.11
N ILE A 148 -36.80 -34.28 -15.01
CA ILE A 148 -35.94 -33.54 -15.94
C ILE A 148 -34.76 -33.00 -15.14
N PHE A 149 -33.56 -33.49 -15.42
CA PHE A 149 -32.31 -32.95 -14.91
C PHE A 149 -31.79 -31.88 -15.86
N VAL A 150 -31.34 -30.76 -15.30
CA VAL A 150 -31.02 -29.56 -16.04
C VAL A 150 -29.65 -29.03 -15.64
N ASP A 151 -28.81 -28.80 -16.63
CA ASP A 151 -27.53 -28.09 -16.51
C ASP A 151 -27.76 -26.59 -16.77
N LYS A 152 -27.82 -25.81 -15.68
CA LYS A 152 -27.99 -24.35 -15.74
C LYS A 152 -26.92 -23.63 -16.54
N SER A 153 -25.68 -24.14 -16.53
CA SER A 153 -24.54 -23.46 -17.16
C SER A 153 -24.61 -23.49 -18.69
N LYS A 154 -25.10 -24.61 -19.24
CA LYS A 154 -25.30 -24.80 -20.68
C LYS A 154 -26.54 -24.05 -21.20
N LEU A 155 -27.59 -23.95 -20.39
CA LEU A 155 -28.76 -23.12 -20.70
C LEU A 155 -28.42 -21.62 -20.72
N SER A 156 -27.63 -21.12 -19.77
CA SER A 156 -27.25 -19.70 -19.74
C SER A 156 -26.31 -19.31 -20.89
N ARG A 157 -25.45 -20.23 -21.37
CA ARG A 157 -24.58 -19.98 -22.54
C ARG A 157 -25.36 -19.90 -23.86
N GLY A 158 -26.46 -20.65 -24.00
CA GLY A 158 -27.35 -20.55 -25.16
C GLY A 158 -28.00 -19.17 -25.32
N GLN A 159 -28.06 -18.38 -24.24
CA GLN A 159 -28.65 -17.05 -24.23
C GLN A 159 -27.70 -15.96 -24.78
N GLN A 160 -26.38 -16.20 -24.83
CA GLN A 160 -25.38 -15.21 -25.27
C GLN A 160 -24.94 -15.37 -26.74
N ASN A 161 -25.14 -16.53 -27.37
CA ASN A 161 -24.73 -16.79 -28.75
C ASN A 161 -25.87 -16.68 -29.79
N GLY A 162 -26.95 -15.97 -29.48
CA GLY A 162 -28.09 -15.78 -30.40
C GLY A 162 -27.90 -14.63 -31.39
N GLY A 163 -27.11 -14.84 -32.45
CA GLY A 163 -27.21 -14.03 -33.68
C GLY A 163 -28.49 -14.37 -34.44
N PRO A 164 -29.08 -13.42 -35.21
CA PRO A 164 -30.38 -13.61 -35.85
C PRO A 164 -30.24 -14.43 -37.14
N SER A 165 -30.13 -15.75 -37.04
CA SER A 165 -30.32 -16.61 -38.21
C SER A 165 -30.77 -18.02 -37.83
N ASN A 166 -31.87 -18.43 -38.47
CA ASN A 166 -32.56 -19.73 -38.42
C ASN A 166 -33.44 -20.04 -37.20
N ALA A 167 -34.60 -19.38 -37.21
CA ALA A 167 -35.80 -19.75 -36.48
C ALA A 167 -36.36 -21.10 -36.98
N THR A 168 -35.98 -22.20 -36.34
CA THR A 168 -36.81 -23.42 -36.21
C THR A 168 -36.45 -24.28 -35.00
N ALA A 169 -35.25 -24.11 -34.41
CA ALA A 169 -34.91 -24.68 -33.11
C ALA A 169 -35.04 -23.58 -32.04
N GLY A 170 -36.19 -23.53 -31.35
CA GLY A 170 -36.46 -22.54 -30.31
C GLY A 170 -35.35 -22.52 -29.26
N SER A 171 -34.81 -21.33 -28.99
CA SER A 171 -33.92 -21.08 -27.86
C SER A 171 -34.54 -21.67 -26.59
N LEU A 172 -33.81 -22.60 -25.97
CA LEU A 172 -34.25 -23.31 -24.77
C LEU A 172 -34.19 -22.37 -23.57
N THR A 173 -35.30 -21.72 -23.26
CA THR A 173 -35.47 -20.97 -22.01
C THR A 173 -36.01 -21.87 -20.90
N LEU A 174 -35.71 -21.53 -19.65
CA LEU A 174 -36.18 -22.27 -18.49
C LEU A 174 -37.72 -22.26 -18.42
N GLU A 175 -38.34 -21.14 -18.77
CA GLU A 175 -39.79 -20.97 -18.85
C GLU A 175 -40.42 -21.87 -19.93
N ALA A 176 -39.78 -22.00 -21.11
CA ALA A 176 -40.27 -22.88 -22.16
C ALA A 176 -40.19 -24.36 -21.74
N LEU A 177 -39.13 -24.75 -21.01
CA LEU A 177 -39.01 -26.09 -20.43
C LEU A 177 -40.12 -26.35 -19.40
N HIS A 178 -40.44 -25.37 -18.54
CA HIS A 178 -41.52 -25.50 -17.56
C HIS A 178 -42.90 -25.62 -18.23
N GLN A 179 -43.18 -24.82 -19.27
CA GLN A 179 -44.43 -24.92 -20.03
C GLN A 179 -44.55 -26.27 -20.73
N LEU A 180 -43.46 -26.77 -21.29
CA LEU A 180 -43.43 -28.07 -21.96
C LEU A 180 -43.52 -29.24 -20.97
N ALA A 181 -42.92 -29.12 -19.79
CA ALA A 181 -43.13 -30.07 -18.70
C ALA A 181 -44.61 -30.07 -18.26
N ALA A 182 -45.24 -28.89 -18.12
CA ALA A 182 -46.65 -28.79 -17.74
C ALA A 182 -47.60 -29.45 -18.75
N SER A 183 -47.25 -29.50 -20.05
CA SER A 183 -48.08 -30.17 -21.08
C SER A 183 -47.98 -31.70 -21.07
N TYR A 184 -47.05 -32.28 -20.31
CA TYR A 184 -46.80 -33.73 -20.28
C TYR A 184 -48.03 -34.56 -19.93
N PHE A 185 -48.83 -34.13 -18.95
CA PHE A 185 -50.02 -34.88 -18.54
C PHE A 185 -51.21 -34.72 -19.49
N ILE A 186 -51.18 -33.71 -20.36
CA ILE A 186 -52.22 -33.42 -21.36
C ILE A 186 -51.92 -34.16 -22.67
N ASP A 187 -50.69 -34.06 -23.17
CA ASP A 187 -50.23 -34.71 -24.40
C ASP A 187 -48.84 -35.30 -24.21
N ARG A 188 -48.84 -36.52 -23.68
CA ARG A 188 -47.63 -37.22 -23.26
C ARG A 188 -46.67 -37.49 -24.42
N ASP A 189 -47.19 -38.11 -25.48
CA ASP A 189 -46.34 -38.65 -26.55
C ASP A 189 -45.69 -37.53 -27.36
N SER A 190 -46.38 -36.41 -27.55
CA SER A 190 -45.79 -35.25 -28.24
C SER A 190 -44.78 -34.52 -27.34
N THR A 191 -45.09 -34.40 -26.04
CA THR A 191 -44.22 -33.73 -25.06
C THR A 191 -42.91 -34.51 -24.87
N LEU A 192 -42.96 -35.83 -24.70
CA LEU A 192 -41.76 -36.67 -24.58
C LEU A 192 -40.90 -36.63 -25.84
N ARG A 193 -41.51 -36.68 -27.03
CA ARG A 193 -40.78 -36.53 -28.29
C ARG A 193 -40.04 -35.20 -28.35
N LYS A 194 -40.71 -34.10 -28.00
CA LYS A 194 -40.07 -32.77 -27.94
C LYS A 194 -38.94 -32.74 -26.91
N LEU A 195 -39.15 -33.28 -25.70
CA LEU A 195 -38.11 -33.37 -24.66
C LEU A 195 -36.90 -34.20 -25.09
N HIS A 196 -37.10 -35.34 -25.74
CA HIS A 196 -36.00 -36.15 -26.27
C HIS A 196 -35.25 -35.45 -27.39
N HIS A 197 -35.95 -34.74 -28.29
CA HIS A 197 -35.31 -33.90 -29.30
C HIS A 197 -34.45 -32.81 -28.64
N LEU A 198 -34.94 -32.16 -27.59
CA LEU A 198 -34.20 -31.13 -26.86
C LEU A 198 -33.01 -31.69 -26.08
N GLN A 199 -33.14 -32.90 -25.51
CA GLN A 199 -32.04 -33.63 -24.87
C GLN A 199 -30.92 -33.95 -25.88
N ILE A 200 -31.26 -34.38 -27.09
CA ILE A 200 -30.29 -34.69 -28.15
C ILE A 200 -29.66 -33.41 -28.71
N ALA A 201 -30.47 -32.37 -28.95
CA ALA A 201 -30.02 -31.14 -29.59
C ALA A 201 -29.14 -30.25 -28.68
N SER A 202 -29.44 -30.19 -27.38
CA SER A 202 -28.75 -29.27 -26.46
C SER A 202 -27.80 -29.95 -25.47
N THR A 203 -28.00 -31.24 -25.19
CA THR A 203 -27.37 -31.96 -24.06
C THR A 203 -27.52 -31.29 -22.69
N ALA A 204 -28.28 -30.19 -22.60
CA ALA A 204 -28.45 -29.39 -21.40
C ALA A 204 -29.51 -29.98 -20.46
N ILE A 205 -30.33 -30.91 -20.97
CA ILE A 205 -31.37 -31.59 -20.22
C ILE A 205 -31.23 -33.11 -20.34
N LYS A 206 -31.57 -33.83 -19.27
CA LYS A 206 -31.69 -35.29 -19.25
C LYS A 206 -33.05 -35.67 -18.68
N VAL A 207 -33.80 -36.46 -19.43
CA VAL A 207 -35.21 -36.75 -19.13
C VAL A 207 -35.36 -38.22 -18.77
N THR A 208 -36.06 -38.49 -17.68
CA THR A 208 -36.39 -39.84 -17.19
C THR A 208 -37.89 -39.87 -16.86
N GLU A 209 -38.64 -40.64 -17.64
CA GLU A 209 -40.03 -40.99 -17.35
C GLU A 209 -40.03 -42.22 -16.43
N THR A 210 -40.70 -42.12 -15.30
CA THR A 210 -40.93 -43.26 -14.40
C THR A 210 -42.42 -43.50 -14.26
N ARG A 211 -42.84 -44.73 -14.54
CA ARG A 211 -44.23 -45.15 -14.44
C ARG A 211 -44.28 -46.42 -13.59
N THR A 212 -44.94 -46.32 -12.45
CA THR A 212 -45.09 -47.41 -11.49
C THR A 212 -46.57 -47.58 -11.16
N GLY A 213 -47.03 -48.83 -11.06
CA GLY A 213 -48.46 -49.14 -10.89
C GLY A 213 -49.07 -49.82 -12.12
N PRO A 214 -50.37 -50.17 -12.08
CA PRO A 214 -51.03 -50.93 -13.14
C PRO A 214 -51.20 -50.08 -14.41
N LEU A 215 -50.18 -50.12 -15.26
CA LEU A 215 -50.22 -49.59 -16.63
C LEU A 215 -51.03 -50.55 -17.50
N GLY A 216 -52.35 -50.50 -17.38
CA GLY A 216 -53.25 -51.37 -18.15
C GLY A 216 -54.75 -51.13 -17.99
N CYS A 217 -55.19 -50.22 -17.12
CA CYS A 217 -56.62 -49.94 -16.95
C CYS A 217 -57.08 -48.78 -17.83
N SER A 218 -56.98 -48.93 -19.16
CA SER A 218 -57.70 -48.03 -20.09
C SER A 218 -59.19 -48.38 -20.24
N ASN A 219 -59.65 -49.48 -19.62
CA ASN A 219 -61.07 -49.78 -19.42
C ASN A 219 -61.32 -50.19 -17.96
N TYR A 220 -62.31 -49.57 -17.34
CA TYR A 220 -62.70 -49.73 -15.93
C TYR A 220 -63.39 -51.08 -15.60
N ASP A 221 -63.57 -51.95 -16.59
CA ASP A 221 -64.47 -53.11 -16.47
C ASP A 221 -63.81 -54.44 -16.04
N ASN A 222 -62.47 -54.51 -15.91
CA ASN A 222 -61.79 -55.70 -15.41
C ASN A 222 -61.03 -55.39 -14.10
N LEU A 223 -61.73 -55.49 -12.98
CA LEU A 223 -61.21 -55.33 -11.61
C LEU A 223 -60.28 -56.46 -11.14
N ASP A 224 -60.09 -57.52 -11.92
CA ASP A 224 -59.26 -58.68 -11.53
C ASP A 224 -57.75 -58.48 -11.73
N SER A 225 -57.31 -57.32 -12.24
CA SER A 225 -55.91 -56.97 -12.48
C SER A 225 -55.35 -55.89 -11.53
N VAL A 226 -55.87 -55.81 -10.30
CA VAL A 226 -55.42 -54.90 -9.21
C VAL A 226 -54.05 -55.33 -8.61
N SER A 227 -53.36 -56.29 -9.22
CA SER A 227 -52.22 -57.00 -8.61
C SER A 227 -50.87 -56.27 -8.63
N SER A 228 -50.79 -54.99 -9.06
CA SER A 228 -49.51 -54.24 -9.05
C SER A 228 -49.62 -52.83 -8.47
N VAL A 229 -50.43 -52.64 -7.43
CA VAL A 229 -50.33 -51.44 -6.60
C VAL A 229 -49.12 -51.56 -5.66
N LEU A 230 -48.02 -50.90 -6.02
CA LEU A 230 -46.78 -50.98 -5.24
C LEU A 230 -46.74 -49.88 -4.17
N VAL A 231 -46.18 -50.21 -3.00
CA VAL A 231 -45.80 -49.26 -1.93
C VAL A 231 -44.69 -48.30 -2.39
N HIS A 232 -44.18 -48.45 -3.62
CA HIS A 232 -42.92 -47.88 -4.09
C HIS A 232 -42.98 -46.40 -4.51
N SER A 233 -44.13 -45.73 -4.45
CA SER A 233 -44.17 -44.29 -4.72
C SER A 233 -43.48 -43.52 -3.59
N HIS A 234 -42.56 -42.65 -3.99
CA HIS A 234 -41.70 -41.83 -3.13
C HIS A 234 -42.46 -40.83 -2.22
N GLU A 235 -43.72 -40.51 -2.52
CA GLU A 235 -44.55 -39.63 -1.69
C GLU A 235 -45.55 -40.38 -0.81
N ASN A 236 -45.57 -41.71 -0.90
CA ASN A 236 -46.42 -42.51 -0.05
C ASN A 236 -46.00 -42.33 1.40
N ARG A 237 -46.96 -41.89 2.23
CA ARG A 237 -46.75 -41.77 3.68
C ARG A 237 -46.71 -43.17 4.27
N VAL A 238 -45.50 -43.71 4.37
CA VAL A 238 -45.21 -45.02 4.96
C VAL A 238 -44.99 -44.84 6.46
N GLN A 239 -45.83 -45.48 7.26
CA GLN A 239 -45.65 -45.60 8.70
C GLN A 239 -44.94 -46.92 8.99
N LEU A 240 -43.72 -46.81 9.52
CA LEU A 240 -42.89 -47.95 9.89
C LEU A 240 -42.91 -48.16 11.40
N GLN A 241 -42.89 -49.42 11.83
CA GLN A 241 -42.60 -49.79 13.21
C GLN A 241 -41.37 -50.69 13.22
N GLY A 242 -40.51 -50.48 14.22
CA GLY A 242 -39.31 -51.27 14.35
C GLY A 242 -39.63 -52.74 14.64
N LEU A 243 -38.92 -53.65 13.99
CA LEU A 243 -39.09 -55.10 14.11
C LEU A 243 -38.91 -55.60 15.55
N GLN A 244 -38.22 -54.83 16.41
CA GLN A 244 -38.12 -55.13 17.84
C GLN A 244 -39.47 -55.27 18.55
N ALA A 245 -40.54 -54.67 18.03
CA ALA A 245 -41.86 -54.76 18.63
C ALA A 245 -42.42 -56.20 18.59
N ILE A 246 -42.15 -56.94 17.50
CA ILE A 246 -42.62 -58.31 17.29
C ILE A 246 -41.64 -59.38 17.80
N LEU A 247 -40.39 -58.99 18.07
CA LEU A 247 -39.38 -59.91 18.59
C LEU A 247 -39.61 -60.22 20.09
N PRO A 248 -39.23 -61.44 20.54
CA PRO A 248 -39.23 -61.80 21.96
C PRO A 248 -38.45 -60.80 22.83
N SER A 249 -38.92 -60.55 24.05
CA SER A 249 -38.37 -59.54 24.96
C SER A 249 -36.86 -59.64 25.16
N TYR A 250 -36.31 -60.86 25.28
CA TYR A 250 -34.88 -61.10 25.46
C TYR A 250 -34.01 -60.75 24.24
N LEU A 251 -34.60 -60.65 23.04
CA LEU A 251 -33.89 -60.28 21.81
C LEU A 251 -34.00 -58.78 21.49
N ARG A 252 -34.97 -58.06 22.05
CA ARG A 252 -35.26 -56.67 21.66
C ARG A 252 -34.05 -55.74 21.80
N SER A 253 -33.38 -55.76 22.95
CA SER A 253 -32.21 -54.90 23.21
C SER A 253 -31.03 -55.25 22.29
N ASN A 254 -30.69 -56.53 22.17
CA ASN A 254 -29.60 -56.99 21.29
C ASN A 254 -29.91 -56.72 19.81
N PHE A 255 -31.17 -56.83 19.39
CA PHE A 255 -31.61 -56.47 18.05
C PHE A 255 -31.42 -54.98 17.78
N VAL A 256 -31.79 -54.10 18.72
CA VAL A 256 -31.57 -52.66 18.57
C VAL A 256 -30.07 -52.35 18.47
N HIS A 257 -29.23 -52.96 19.29
CA HIS A 257 -27.77 -52.79 19.20
C HIS A 257 -27.21 -53.32 17.87
N ALA A 258 -27.66 -54.48 17.40
CA ALA A 258 -27.26 -55.05 16.12
C ALA A 258 -27.74 -54.18 14.94
N ALA A 259 -28.96 -53.63 15.02
CA ALA A 259 -29.52 -52.74 14.02
C ALA A 259 -28.77 -51.39 13.96
N LEU A 260 -28.43 -50.80 15.11
CA LEU A 260 -27.61 -49.58 15.16
C LEU A 260 -26.19 -49.82 14.64
N GLY A 261 -25.59 -50.98 14.92
CA GLY A 261 -24.31 -51.38 14.31
C GLY A 261 -24.41 -51.60 12.80
N TYR A 262 -25.49 -52.22 12.31
CA TYR A 262 -25.72 -52.43 10.89
C TYR A 262 -25.94 -51.12 10.13
N ILE A 263 -26.77 -50.21 10.66
CA ILE A 263 -27.10 -48.93 10.02
C ILE A 263 -25.97 -47.90 10.21
N GLY A 264 -25.45 -47.75 11.44
CA GLY A 264 -24.47 -46.71 11.78
C GLY A 264 -23.02 -47.07 11.45
N CYS A 265 -22.67 -48.36 11.46
CA CYS A 265 -21.30 -48.85 11.23
C CYS A 265 -21.17 -49.73 9.97
N ASN A 266 -22.20 -49.82 9.12
CA ASN A 266 -22.22 -50.67 7.93
C ASN A 266 -21.84 -52.15 8.19
N ALA A 267 -22.05 -52.66 9.41
CA ALA A 267 -21.59 -53.97 9.88
C ALA A 267 -20.06 -54.19 9.93
N GLU A 268 -19.26 -53.12 9.81
CA GLU A 268 -17.79 -53.14 9.90
C GLU A 268 -17.27 -53.00 11.34
N GLY A 269 -18.18 -52.84 12.31
CA GLY A 269 -17.85 -52.61 13.72
C GLY A 269 -19.06 -52.67 14.66
N GLN A 270 -18.79 -52.47 15.95
CA GLN A 270 -19.81 -52.44 17.00
C GLN A 270 -20.13 -51.00 17.42
N PHE A 271 -21.41 -50.64 17.49
CA PHE A 271 -21.84 -49.30 17.88
C PHE A 271 -21.75 -49.10 19.40
N MET A 272 -21.01 -48.07 19.84
CA MET A 272 -20.80 -47.71 21.25
C MET A 272 -21.13 -46.24 21.49
N CYS A 273 -21.79 -45.92 22.60
CA CYS A 273 -22.04 -44.54 23.03
C CYS A 273 -21.51 -44.36 24.45
N LYS A 274 -20.71 -43.30 24.67
CA LYS A 274 -20.22 -42.90 25.99
C LYS A 274 -20.22 -41.37 26.09
N ASP A 275 -20.73 -40.82 27.19
CA ASP A 275 -20.71 -39.39 27.48
C ASP A 275 -21.25 -38.50 26.32
N ASN A 276 -22.41 -38.87 25.75
CA ASN A 276 -23.03 -38.23 24.58
C ASN A 276 -22.22 -38.27 23.26
N ASP A 277 -21.17 -39.08 23.18
CA ASP A 277 -20.39 -39.31 21.96
C ASP A 277 -20.57 -40.78 21.53
N CYS A 278 -21.06 -41.00 20.30
CA CYS A 278 -21.34 -42.33 19.75
C CYS A 278 -20.43 -42.64 18.56
N TRP A 279 -19.88 -43.84 18.50
CA TRP A 279 -18.93 -44.27 17.47
C TRP A 279 -18.92 -45.78 17.25
N CYS A 280 -18.24 -46.23 16.21
CA CYS A 280 -18.06 -47.64 15.88
C CYS A 280 -16.71 -48.14 16.40
N GLN A 281 -16.71 -49.21 17.20
CA GLN A 281 -15.50 -49.97 17.48
C GLN A 281 -15.19 -50.86 16.26
N CYS A 282 -14.13 -50.50 15.53
CA CYS A 282 -13.77 -51.16 14.28
C CYS A 282 -13.18 -52.56 14.48
N ILE A 283 -13.52 -53.46 13.57
CA ILE A 283 -12.89 -54.79 13.45
C ILE A 283 -11.50 -54.61 12.80
N GLN A 284 -10.54 -55.49 13.10
CA GLN A 284 -9.17 -55.39 12.58
C GLN A 284 -9.08 -55.39 11.04
N GLU A 285 -10.03 -56.03 10.36
CA GLU A 285 -10.16 -56.05 8.90
C GLU A 285 -10.55 -54.68 8.31
N PHE A 286 -11.24 -53.84 9.10
CA PHE A 286 -11.77 -52.54 8.69
C PHE A 286 -11.36 -51.44 9.68
N PRO A 287 -10.07 -51.12 9.83
CA PRO A 287 -9.57 -50.16 10.82
C PRO A 287 -10.11 -48.73 10.63
N GLN A 288 -10.57 -48.39 9.41
CA GLN A 288 -11.16 -47.09 9.07
C GLN A 288 -12.70 -47.09 9.14
N CYS A 289 -13.34 -48.01 9.89
CA CYS A 289 -14.80 -48.13 9.93
C CYS A 289 -15.54 -46.87 10.41
N ASN A 290 -14.89 -45.94 11.11
CA ASN A 290 -15.48 -44.66 11.50
C ASN A 290 -15.33 -43.56 10.44
N CYS A 291 -14.53 -43.80 9.40
CA CYS A 291 -14.12 -42.76 8.45
C CYS A 291 -14.99 -42.79 7.20
N PRO A 292 -15.72 -41.70 6.91
CA PRO A 292 -16.36 -41.53 5.62
C PRO A 292 -15.33 -40.96 4.64
N GLU A 293 -14.61 -41.83 3.93
CA GLU A 293 -13.51 -41.41 3.06
C GLU A 293 -13.94 -40.51 1.90
N ALA A 294 -15.11 -40.76 1.28
CA ALA A 294 -15.56 -39.94 0.16
C ALA A 294 -16.05 -38.57 0.63
N ASP A 295 -16.71 -38.48 1.79
CA ASP A 295 -17.04 -37.20 2.44
C ASP A 295 -15.79 -36.42 2.85
N ILE A 296 -14.80 -37.07 3.46
CA ILE A 296 -13.51 -36.44 3.82
C ILE A 296 -12.84 -35.89 2.57
N ARG A 297 -12.69 -36.72 1.51
CA ARG A 297 -12.13 -36.28 0.22
C ARG A 297 -12.95 -35.18 -0.42
N SER A 298 -14.28 -35.22 -0.32
CA SER A 298 -15.19 -34.18 -0.82
C SER A 298 -14.96 -32.85 -0.10
N GLN A 299 -14.85 -32.87 1.23
CA GLN A 299 -14.55 -31.67 2.02
C GLN A 299 -13.12 -31.17 1.78
N GLU A 300 -12.13 -32.06 1.61
CA GLU A 300 -10.76 -31.70 1.23
C GLU A 300 -10.73 -31.03 -0.16
N ASN A 301 -11.37 -31.63 -1.16
CA ASN A 301 -11.54 -31.04 -2.49
C ASN A 301 -12.29 -29.70 -2.44
N TYR A 302 -13.28 -29.57 -1.55
CA TYR A 302 -13.98 -28.31 -1.33
C TYR A 302 -13.04 -27.25 -0.73
N LEU A 303 -12.20 -27.61 0.24
CA LEU A 303 -11.18 -26.73 0.80
C LEU A 303 -10.14 -26.32 -0.26
N GLU A 304 -9.74 -27.24 -1.14
CA GLU A 304 -8.87 -26.94 -2.28
C GLU A 304 -9.54 -25.96 -3.26
N ARG A 305 -10.80 -26.18 -3.62
CA ARG A 305 -11.58 -25.25 -4.45
C ARG A 305 -11.74 -23.88 -3.79
N MET A 306 -11.95 -23.84 -2.48
CA MET A 306 -12.04 -22.59 -1.72
C MET A 306 -10.69 -21.86 -1.67
N LYS A 307 -9.58 -22.60 -1.57
CA LYS A 307 -8.23 -22.04 -1.67
C LYS A 307 -7.97 -21.47 -3.06
N GLU A 308 -8.39 -22.17 -4.10
CA GLU A 308 -8.27 -21.68 -5.47
C GLU A 308 -9.17 -20.47 -5.72
N ALA A 309 -10.41 -20.48 -5.24
CA ALA A 309 -11.30 -19.32 -5.29
C ALA A 309 -10.72 -18.13 -4.51
N TRP A 310 -10.09 -18.36 -3.35
CA TRP A 310 -9.39 -17.30 -2.61
C TRP A 310 -8.21 -16.75 -3.40
N ARG A 311 -7.40 -17.61 -4.07
CA ARG A 311 -6.32 -17.15 -4.96
C ARG A 311 -6.87 -16.34 -6.12
N GLN A 312 -7.92 -16.84 -6.76
CA GLN A 312 -8.59 -16.19 -7.87
C GLN A 312 -9.15 -14.82 -7.47
N GLU A 313 -9.87 -14.68 -6.35
CA GLU A 313 -10.38 -13.37 -5.89
C GLU A 313 -9.24 -12.38 -5.59
N ASN A 314 -8.13 -12.85 -5.00
CA ASN A 314 -6.95 -12.00 -4.80
C ASN A 314 -6.27 -11.63 -6.13
N GLN A 315 -6.25 -12.54 -7.10
CA GLN A 315 -5.67 -12.32 -8.42
C GLN A 315 -6.56 -11.39 -9.26
N GLU A 316 -7.88 -11.57 -9.24
CA GLU A 316 -8.86 -10.65 -9.84
C GLU A 316 -8.81 -9.25 -9.22
N PHE A 317 -8.38 -9.11 -7.97
CA PHE A 317 -8.07 -7.82 -7.38
C PHE A 317 -6.75 -7.26 -7.91
N GLN A 318 -5.69 -8.07 -7.99
CA GLN A 318 -4.41 -7.66 -8.57
C GLN A 318 -4.54 -7.24 -10.04
N ASP A 319 -5.33 -7.98 -10.83
CA ASP A 319 -5.55 -7.76 -12.26
C ASP A 319 -6.68 -6.75 -12.51
N SER A 320 -7.34 -6.25 -11.47
CA SER A 320 -8.42 -5.28 -11.62
C SER A 320 -7.91 -3.96 -12.20
N ASP A 321 -8.71 -3.37 -13.09
CA ASP A 321 -8.39 -2.08 -13.70
C ASP A 321 -8.21 -0.98 -12.63
N GLU A 322 -8.91 -1.04 -11.48
CA GLU A 322 -8.75 -0.08 -10.39
C GLU A 322 -7.38 -0.20 -9.70
N PHE A 323 -6.91 -1.43 -9.44
CA PHE A 323 -5.60 -1.67 -8.82
C PHE A 323 -4.47 -1.36 -9.78
N GLN A 324 -4.57 -1.80 -11.04
CA GLN A 324 -3.59 -1.47 -12.08
C GLN A 324 -3.55 0.03 -12.37
N SER A 325 -4.70 0.71 -12.38
CA SER A 325 -4.79 2.18 -12.47
C SER A 325 -4.15 2.86 -11.27
N PHE A 326 -4.34 2.36 -10.04
CA PHE A 326 -3.66 2.88 -8.86
C PHE A 326 -2.15 2.72 -8.95
N MET A 327 -1.66 1.52 -9.33
CA MET A 327 -0.23 1.25 -9.56
C MET A 327 0.36 2.21 -10.60
N GLY A 328 -0.38 2.50 -11.68
CA GLY A 328 0.00 3.47 -12.70
C GLY A 328 -0.02 4.93 -12.24
N LYS A 329 -0.80 5.29 -11.20
CA LYS A 329 -0.87 6.64 -10.62
C LYS A 329 0.18 6.91 -9.54
N LEU A 330 0.87 5.88 -9.03
CA LEU A 330 1.84 6.04 -7.94
C LEU A 330 3.08 6.83 -8.39
N PRO A 331 3.69 7.66 -7.51
CA PRO A 331 4.88 8.42 -7.83
C PRO A 331 6.08 7.53 -8.19
N THR A 332 6.19 7.33 -9.49
CA THR A 332 7.37 7.14 -10.34
C THR A 332 8.57 8.03 -10.06
N GLN A 333 8.54 8.86 -9.02
CA GLN A 333 9.53 9.89 -8.76
C GLN A 333 9.89 10.03 -7.29
N SER A 334 9.34 9.26 -6.32
CA SER A 334 9.81 9.09 -4.93
C SER A 334 10.20 7.66 -4.52
N ALA A 335 11.19 7.42 -3.65
CA ALA A 335 11.00 6.29 -2.74
C ALA A 335 9.73 6.56 -1.92
N LEU A 336 8.81 5.61 -1.96
CA LEU A 336 7.53 5.65 -1.28
C LEU A 336 7.63 4.74 -0.07
N ASN A 337 7.19 5.25 1.08
CA ASN A 337 7.02 4.45 2.28
C ASN A 337 5.59 3.89 2.36
N SER A 338 5.38 2.90 3.22
CA SER A 338 4.05 2.27 3.37
C SER A 338 2.97 3.29 3.77
N SER A 339 3.33 4.32 4.54
CA SER A 339 2.40 5.38 4.98
C SER A 339 1.93 6.30 3.84
N ARG A 340 2.81 6.62 2.89
CA ARG A 340 2.50 7.49 1.74
C ARG A 340 1.62 6.76 0.73
N ILE A 341 1.91 5.48 0.50
CA ILE A 341 1.04 4.61 -0.29
C ILE A 341 -0.32 4.48 0.40
N GLN A 342 -0.37 4.35 1.72
CA GLN A 342 -1.64 4.33 2.46
C GLN A 342 -2.44 5.63 2.32
N GLN A 343 -1.78 6.79 2.33
CA GLN A 343 -2.45 8.08 2.07
C GLN A 343 -3.03 8.13 0.65
N LEU A 344 -2.26 7.74 -0.37
CA LEU A 344 -2.72 7.70 -1.76
C LEU A 344 -3.85 6.69 -1.97
N TRP A 345 -3.77 5.54 -1.29
CA TRP A 345 -4.85 4.55 -1.25
C TRP A 345 -6.11 5.14 -0.62
N ARG A 346 -5.97 5.97 0.42
CA ARG A 346 -7.09 6.65 1.07
C ARG A 346 -7.75 7.73 0.19
N THR A 347 -7.02 8.30 -0.76
CA THR A 347 -7.57 9.29 -1.70
C THR A 347 -8.31 8.67 -2.88
N ASP A 348 -7.98 7.44 -3.29
CA ASP A 348 -8.65 6.77 -4.41
C ASP A 348 -9.93 6.04 -3.95
N SER A 349 -11.08 6.64 -4.26
CA SER A 349 -12.39 6.09 -3.88
C SER A 349 -12.77 4.82 -4.64
N ALA A 350 -12.34 4.66 -5.90
CA ALA A 350 -12.64 3.48 -6.71
C ALA A 350 -11.89 2.26 -6.17
N LEU A 351 -10.58 2.43 -5.87
CA LEU A 351 -9.78 1.39 -5.25
C LEU A 351 -10.32 0.97 -3.87
N GLN A 352 -10.79 1.92 -3.06
CA GLN A 352 -11.40 1.61 -1.77
C GLN A 352 -12.67 0.78 -1.92
N GLN A 353 -13.54 1.13 -2.87
CA GLN A 353 -14.76 0.35 -3.12
C GLN A 353 -14.41 -1.07 -3.56
N ARG A 354 -13.44 -1.23 -4.46
CA ARG A 354 -12.96 -2.54 -4.91
C ARG A 354 -12.32 -3.35 -3.77
N TYR A 355 -11.54 -2.71 -2.90
CA TYR A 355 -10.94 -3.36 -1.73
C TYR A 355 -11.99 -3.80 -0.70
N ARG A 356 -13.02 -2.99 -0.43
CA ARG A 356 -14.15 -3.40 0.44
C ARG A 356 -14.92 -4.58 -0.13
N GLN A 357 -15.08 -4.65 -1.46
CA GLN A 357 -15.68 -5.81 -2.10
C GLN A 357 -14.81 -7.06 -1.87
N LEU A 358 -13.50 -6.96 -2.05
CA LEU A 358 -12.56 -8.05 -1.77
C LEU A 358 -12.65 -8.51 -0.31
N GLU A 359 -12.62 -7.58 0.65
CA GLU A 359 -12.73 -7.87 2.09
C GLU A 359 -14.03 -8.61 2.42
N SER A 360 -15.16 -8.21 1.83
CA SER A 360 -16.45 -8.87 2.02
C SER A 360 -16.46 -10.30 1.45
N ARG A 361 -15.82 -10.52 0.29
CA ARG A 361 -15.74 -11.84 -0.35
C ARG A 361 -14.77 -12.75 0.39
N VAL A 362 -13.59 -12.26 0.74
CA VAL A 362 -12.56 -13.01 1.48
C VAL A 362 -13.05 -13.37 2.88
N SER A 363 -13.72 -12.47 3.59
CA SER A 363 -14.30 -12.78 4.91
C SER A 363 -15.39 -13.84 4.82
N LEU A 364 -16.24 -13.79 3.77
CA LEU A 364 -17.20 -14.87 3.49
C LEU A 364 -16.48 -16.20 3.21
N LEU A 365 -15.43 -16.20 2.38
CA LEU A 365 -14.65 -17.40 2.09
C LEU A 365 -13.98 -17.96 3.35
N LEU A 366 -13.35 -17.13 4.18
CA LEU A 366 -12.74 -17.53 5.45
C LEU A 366 -13.76 -18.13 6.42
N SER A 367 -14.95 -17.54 6.51
CA SER A 367 -16.03 -18.07 7.36
C SER A 367 -16.48 -19.46 6.90
N LYS A 368 -16.60 -19.67 5.59
CA LYS A 368 -16.92 -20.97 4.98
C LYS A 368 -15.81 -21.98 5.20
N THR A 369 -14.55 -21.61 4.93
CA THR A 369 -13.37 -22.46 5.18
C THR A 369 -13.28 -22.88 6.64
N ARG A 370 -13.53 -21.97 7.59
CA ARG A 370 -13.54 -22.30 9.03
C ARG A 370 -14.64 -23.30 9.38
N ARG A 371 -15.86 -23.12 8.85
CA ARG A 371 -16.97 -24.08 9.03
C ARG A 371 -16.61 -25.45 8.45
N THR A 372 -16.10 -25.49 7.22
CA THR A 372 -15.66 -26.74 6.58
C THR A 372 -14.51 -27.40 7.32
N ALA A 373 -13.52 -26.65 7.80
CA ALA A 373 -12.41 -27.18 8.58
C ALA A 373 -12.89 -27.79 9.92
N ASN A 374 -13.83 -27.12 10.61
CA ASN A 374 -14.46 -27.67 11.81
C ASN A 374 -15.25 -28.95 11.49
N LYS A 375 -15.97 -28.98 10.37
CA LYS A 375 -16.68 -30.17 9.90
C LYS A 375 -15.72 -31.32 9.59
N LEU A 376 -14.61 -31.04 8.89
CA LEU A 376 -13.58 -32.03 8.60
C LEU A 376 -12.92 -32.57 9.87
N PHE A 377 -12.68 -31.72 10.87
CA PHE A 377 -12.19 -32.13 12.18
C PHE A 377 -13.20 -33.02 12.92
N SER A 378 -14.49 -32.70 12.83
CA SER A 378 -15.56 -33.54 13.39
C SER A 378 -15.61 -34.92 12.72
N LEU A 379 -15.57 -34.97 11.38
CA LEU A 379 -15.59 -36.21 10.60
C LEU A 379 -14.34 -37.08 10.82
N SER A 380 -13.18 -36.45 11.03
CA SER A 380 -11.89 -37.14 11.21
C SER A 380 -11.53 -37.44 12.67
N LYS A 381 -12.36 -37.03 13.65
CA LYS A 381 -12.09 -37.16 15.10
C LYS A 381 -11.64 -38.57 15.52
N ARG A 382 -12.14 -39.60 14.83
CA ARG A 382 -11.89 -41.02 15.13
C ARG A 382 -11.24 -41.77 13.96
N CYS A 383 -10.66 -41.02 13.03
CA CYS A 383 -9.93 -41.56 11.89
C CYS A 383 -8.46 -41.70 12.18
N HIS A 384 -7.84 -42.74 11.60
CA HIS A 384 -6.39 -42.87 11.64
C HIS A 384 -5.70 -41.87 10.70
N THR A 385 -6.39 -41.43 9.66
CA THR A 385 -5.91 -40.39 8.73
C THR A 385 -6.10 -39.00 9.34
N GLN A 386 -5.01 -38.27 9.46
CA GLN A 386 -5.04 -36.85 9.84
C GLN A 386 -5.23 -35.99 8.60
N PRO A 387 -6.35 -35.25 8.48
CA PRO A 387 -6.57 -34.39 7.33
C PRO A 387 -5.60 -33.21 7.33
N LYS A 388 -5.07 -32.87 6.14
CA LYS A 388 -4.18 -31.72 5.98
C LYS A 388 -5.03 -30.44 5.83
N ILE A 389 -5.25 -29.74 6.94
CA ILE A 389 -5.98 -28.47 6.93
C ILE A 389 -4.96 -27.33 6.72
N VAL A 390 -4.89 -26.79 5.51
CA VAL A 390 -4.17 -25.55 5.23
C VAL A 390 -5.13 -24.39 5.41
N SER A 391 -4.97 -23.64 6.49
CA SER A 391 -5.81 -22.47 6.76
C SER A 391 -5.43 -21.31 5.83
N LEU A 392 -6.46 -20.64 5.30
CA LEU A 392 -6.28 -19.41 4.53
C LEU A 392 -5.92 -18.28 5.50
N ARG A 393 -4.84 -17.57 5.20
CA ARG A 393 -4.43 -16.40 5.97
C ARG A 393 -5.01 -15.15 5.34
N GLU A 394 -5.73 -14.37 6.12
CA GLU A 394 -6.23 -13.07 5.68
C GLU A 394 -5.06 -12.14 5.31
N ARG A 395 -5.21 -11.40 4.21
CA ARG A 395 -4.25 -10.41 3.74
C ARG A 395 -4.70 -9.02 4.21
N PRO A 396 -4.17 -8.52 5.34
CA PRO A 396 -4.54 -7.19 5.82
C PRO A 396 -4.07 -6.11 4.84
N LEU A 397 -4.55 -4.88 5.01
CA LEU A 397 -4.11 -3.74 4.20
C LEU A 397 -2.58 -3.60 4.19
N SER A 398 -1.90 -3.86 5.32
CA SER A 398 -0.43 -3.83 5.40
C SER A 398 0.26 -4.79 4.43
N TYR A 399 -0.32 -5.98 4.19
CA TYR A 399 0.19 -6.92 3.19
C TYR A 399 0.13 -6.29 1.80
N TRP A 400 -0.99 -5.63 1.45
CA TRP A 400 -1.16 -5.01 0.14
C TRP A 400 -0.24 -3.80 -0.05
N LEU A 401 -0.01 -3.00 0.98
CA LEU A 401 0.97 -1.92 0.95
C LEU A 401 2.38 -2.46 0.70
N GLN A 402 2.76 -3.54 1.40
CA GLN A 402 4.07 -4.18 1.23
C GLN A 402 4.20 -4.90 -0.12
N PHE A 403 3.11 -5.47 -0.63
CA PHE A 403 3.03 -6.05 -1.96
C PHE A 403 3.20 -4.99 -3.05
N THR A 404 2.57 -3.82 -2.90
CA THR A 404 2.80 -2.66 -3.78
C THR A 404 4.26 -2.22 -3.74
N LEU A 405 4.88 -2.10 -2.57
CA LEU A 405 6.32 -1.79 -2.45
C LEU A 405 7.21 -2.86 -3.12
N SER A 406 6.82 -4.13 -3.03
CA SER A 406 7.54 -5.24 -3.64
C SER A 406 7.41 -5.26 -5.16
N ILE A 407 6.24 -4.92 -5.72
CA ILE A 407 6.08 -4.71 -7.17
C ILE A 407 6.93 -3.51 -7.62
N LEU A 408 7.04 -2.45 -6.82
CA LEU A 408 7.78 -1.25 -7.18
C LEU A 408 9.31 -1.45 -7.14
N TYR A 409 9.83 -2.17 -6.14
CA TYR A 409 11.27 -2.22 -5.87
C TYR A 409 11.90 -3.61 -6.02
N CYS A 410 11.10 -4.68 -6.10
CA CYS A 410 11.59 -6.06 -6.08
C CYS A 410 11.04 -6.92 -7.22
N SER A 411 10.69 -6.34 -8.38
CA SER A 411 10.13 -7.10 -9.52
C SER A 411 11.09 -7.21 -10.71
N GLU A 412 12.38 -6.94 -10.53
CA GLU A 412 13.33 -6.95 -11.64
C GLU A 412 13.49 -8.39 -12.18
N ASN A 413 13.60 -8.54 -13.51
CA ASN A 413 13.64 -9.83 -14.20
C ASN A 413 12.37 -10.70 -14.12
N ASN A 414 11.18 -10.10 -13.98
CA ASN A 414 9.89 -10.80 -13.86
C ASN A 414 9.78 -11.73 -12.64
N GLN A 415 10.66 -11.54 -11.65
CA GLN A 415 10.63 -12.28 -10.39
C GLN A 415 10.26 -11.32 -9.27
N LEU A 416 9.14 -11.58 -8.59
CA LEU A 416 8.71 -10.80 -7.44
C LEU A 416 9.44 -11.28 -6.17
N GLY A 417 10.30 -10.42 -5.62
CA GLY A 417 10.91 -10.57 -4.31
C GLY A 417 10.11 -9.88 -3.21
N PHE A 418 10.60 -9.99 -1.98
CA PHE A 418 10.00 -9.35 -0.81
C PHE A 418 10.78 -8.10 -0.42
N TYR A 419 10.14 -6.93 -0.43
CA TYR A 419 10.77 -5.68 -0.01
C TYR A 419 10.78 -5.52 1.51
N ALA A 420 11.98 -5.42 2.09
CA ALA A 420 12.18 -5.02 3.47
C ALA A 420 12.38 -3.49 3.55
N GLU A 421 11.37 -2.77 4.03
CA GLU A 421 11.40 -1.31 4.16
C GLU A 421 12.54 -0.83 5.10
N GLU A 422 12.83 -1.60 6.15
CA GLU A 422 13.86 -1.30 7.16
C GLU A 422 15.29 -1.36 6.61
N LEU A 423 15.57 -2.30 5.71
CA LEU A 423 16.89 -2.53 5.13
C LEU A 423 17.01 -1.96 3.71
N ARG A 424 15.90 -1.53 3.09
CA ARG A 424 15.77 -1.13 1.68
C ARG A 424 16.31 -2.17 0.69
N THR A 425 16.23 -3.43 1.08
CA THR A 425 16.73 -4.57 0.31
C THR A 425 15.59 -5.54 0.02
N CYS A 426 15.68 -6.20 -1.12
CA CYS A 426 14.79 -7.23 -1.58
C CYS A 426 15.35 -8.59 -1.19
N ALA A 427 14.55 -9.37 -0.48
CA ALA A 427 14.80 -10.79 -0.34
C ALA A 427 14.28 -11.49 -1.62
N CYS A 428 15.21 -11.93 -2.46
CA CYS A 428 14.90 -12.62 -3.70
C CYS A 428 14.81 -14.12 -3.48
N PRO A 429 13.85 -14.82 -4.11
CA PRO A 429 13.74 -16.27 -4.01
C PRO A 429 14.93 -17.01 -4.66
N TYR A 430 15.69 -16.36 -5.54
CA TYR A 430 16.90 -16.89 -6.17
C TYR A 430 18.07 -15.90 -6.02
N GLU A 431 19.27 -16.40 -5.72
CA GLU A 431 20.48 -15.57 -5.48
C GLU A 431 21.07 -14.92 -6.75
N SER A 432 20.68 -15.36 -7.95
CA SER A 432 21.14 -14.80 -9.23
C SER A 432 20.15 -15.11 -10.36
N PRO A 433 19.68 -14.12 -11.15
CA PRO A 433 19.91 -12.68 -11.04
C PRO A 433 19.15 -12.04 -9.87
N SER A 434 19.61 -10.88 -9.39
CA SER A 434 18.91 -10.15 -8.33
C SER A 434 17.54 -9.66 -8.80
N CYS A 435 16.50 -9.93 -8.03
CA CYS A 435 15.16 -9.32 -8.18
C CYS A 435 15.10 -7.87 -7.66
N GLN A 436 16.20 -7.39 -7.07
CA GLN A 436 16.34 -6.05 -6.51
C GLN A 436 16.33 -5.01 -7.63
N GLY A 437 15.16 -4.39 -7.82
CA GLY A 437 15.06 -3.19 -8.64
C GLY A 437 15.74 -1.99 -7.99
N VAL A 438 16.05 -0.99 -8.80
CA VAL A 438 16.72 0.25 -8.39
C VAL A 438 15.83 1.03 -7.43
N VAL A 439 16.16 1.03 -6.14
CA VAL A 439 15.45 1.84 -5.14
C VAL A 439 15.78 3.33 -5.39
N PRO A 440 14.77 4.16 -5.60
CA PRO A 440 14.93 5.60 -5.73
C PRO A 440 15.28 6.29 -4.39
N CYS A 441 15.73 7.56 -4.35
CA CYS A 441 15.78 8.33 -3.10
C CYS A 441 14.36 8.77 -2.71
N GLU A 442 14.10 8.87 -1.42
CA GLU A 442 12.82 9.35 -0.90
C GLU A 442 12.62 10.81 -1.24
N VAL A 443 11.37 11.15 -1.45
CA VAL A 443 10.96 12.45 -1.96
C VAL A 443 9.98 13.09 -1.02
N GLY A 444 10.40 14.23 -0.49
CA GLY A 444 9.81 15.42 -1.09
C GLY A 444 10.47 15.64 -2.46
N ASP A 445 9.71 15.95 -3.51
CA ASP A 445 10.17 16.22 -4.90
C ASP A 445 11.50 15.55 -5.49
N GLY A 446 11.51 14.29 -6.04
CA GLY A 446 12.60 13.60 -6.85
C GLY A 446 13.26 12.18 -6.53
N HIS A 447 13.27 11.23 -7.51
CA HIS A 447 13.48 9.75 -7.36
C HIS A 447 14.93 9.29 -7.23
N ARG A 448 15.90 10.14 -7.46
CA ARG A 448 17.09 10.16 -6.62
C ARG A 448 17.27 11.64 -6.35
N CYS A 449 17.61 11.96 -5.11
CA CYS A 449 17.38 13.27 -4.51
C CYS A 449 17.74 14.39 -5.50
N ALA A 450 16.79 15.29 -5.82
CA ALA A 450 17.17 16.59 -6.39
C ALA A 450 18.05 17.37 -5.38
N SER A 451 17.90 17.06 -4.08
CA SER A 451 18.69 17.56 -2.95
C SER A 451 18.74 16.50 -1.86
N CYS A 452 19.92 16.15 -1.32
CA CYS A 452 19.98 15.32 -0.12
C CYS A 452 19.64 16.19 1.12
N SER A 453 19.33 15.56 2.26
CA SER A 453 19.01 16.26 3.51
C SER A 453 20.09 17.27 3.90
N VAL A 454 19.70 18.51 4.25
CA VAL A 454 20.59 19.62 4.62
C VAL A 454 21.44 19.27 5.85
N ASP A 455 20.94 18.39 6.72
CA ASP A 455 21.56 18.00 7.99
C ASP A 455 22.58 16.86 7.85
N ASN A 456 22.57 16.07 6.77
CA ASN A 456 23.53 14.97 6.60
C ASN A 456 23.73 14.52 5.13
N ARG A 457 24.84 15.00 4.55
CA ARG A 457 25.19 14.91 3.12
C ARG A 457 25.68 13.55 2.62
N THR A 458 25.91 12.57 3.51
CA THR A 458 26.55 11.26 3.22
C THR A 458 25.56 10.12 2.99
N ARG A 459 24.25 10.36 3.05
CA ARG A 459 23.19 9.33 2.96
C ARG A 459 22.57 9.15 1.57
N CYS A 460 23.05 9.89 0.58
CA CYS A 460 22.71 9.71 -0.83
C CYS A 460 23.66 8.67 -1.45
N SER A 461 23.12 7.59 -2.03
CA SER A 461 23.94 6.58 -2.70
C SER A 461 24.35 6.98 -4.12
N SER A 462 23.46 7.60 -4.91
CA SER A 462 23.79 8.18 -6.23
C SER A 462 22.81 9.27 -6.65
N CYS A 463 23.23 10.15 -7.57
CA CYS A 463 22.38 11.11 -8.27
C CYS A 463 21.90 10.54 -9.62
N ASN A 464 20.97 11.24 -10.28
CA ASN A 464 20.48 10.86 -11.62
C ASN A 464 21.61 10.90 -12.68
N PRO A 465 21.53 10.12 -13.77
CA PRO A 465 22.43 10.25 -14.91
C PRO A 465 22.38 11.68 -15.45
N GLY A 466 23.55 12.28 -15.74
CA GLY A 466 23.61 13.70 -16.04
C GLY A 466 23.52 14.59 -14.80
N TYR A 467 23.66 14.05 -13.58
CA TYR A 467 23.85 14.77 -12.32
C TYR A 467 24.98 14.15 -11.48
N VAL A 468 25.85 14.96 -10.86
CA VAL A 468 26.94 14.53 -9.96
C VAL A 468 26.62 14.92 -8.52
N LEU A 469 26.91 14.01 -7.57
CA LEU A 469 26.79 14.27 -6.14
C LEU A 469 27.97 15.13 -5.66
N SER A 470 27.73 16.41 -5.41
CA SER A 470 28.74 17.30 -4.82
C SER A 470 28.24 17.83 -3.48
N HIS A 471 28.96 17.52 -2.40
CA HIS A 471 28.63 17.98 -1.05
C HIS A 471 27.16 17.74 -0.65
N GLY A 472 26.61 16.57 -1.01
CA GLY A 472 25.23 16.17 -0.66
C GLY A 472 24.12 16.90 -1.43
N ILE A 473 24.41 17.46 -2.60
CA ILE A 473 23.40 17.99 -3.52
C ILE A 473 23.64 17.38 -4.89
N CYS A 474 22.58 16.91 -5.55
CA CYS A 474 22.65 16.41 -6.91
C CYS A 474 22.56 17.58 -7.88
N LYS A 475 23.65 17.86 -8.59
CA LYS A 475 23.74 18.94 -9.58
C LYS A 475 23.89 18.38 -10.98
N ASN A 476 23.44 19.07 -12.02
CA ASN A 476 23.70 18.66 -13.40
C ASN A 476 25.20 18.36 -13.59
N ALA A 477 25.49 17.20 -14.19
CA ALA A 477 26.82 16.76 -14.56
C ALA A 477 27.27 17.69 -15.69
N VAL A 478 28.09 18.67 -15.33
CA VAL A 478 28.72 19.55 -16.29
C VAL A 478 29.70 18.70 -17.11
N PRO A 479 29.66 18.76 -18.45
CA PRO A 479 30.69 18.12 -19.26
C PRO A 479 32.02 18.79 -18.93
N ASN A 480 32.92 18.03 -18.31
CA ASN A 480 34.24 18.42 -17.81
C ASN A 480 34.24 19.43 -16.63
N PRO A 481 35.23 19.33 -15.72
CA PRO A 481 35.37 20.28 -14.62
C PRO A 481 35.50 21.72 -15.13
N THR A 482 34.69 22.63 -14.59
CA THR A 482 34.75 24.08 -14.91
C THR A 482 36.00 24.77 -14.36
N ASP A 483 36.94 24.01 -13.82
CA ASP A 483 38.20 24.48 -13.24
C ASP A 483 39.14 25.09 -14.30
N HIS A 484 38.93 24.76 -15.59
CA HIS A 484 39.57 25.46 -16.71
C HIS A 484 39.14 26.93 -16.83
N TYR A 485 37.92 27.28 -16.42
CA TYR A 485 37.39 28.65 -16.48
C TYR A 485 37.66 29.44 -15.19
N LEU A 486 37.41 28.82 -14.02
CA LEU A 486 37.55 29.40 -12.68
C LEU A 486 37.94 28.31 -11.67
N GLY A 487 39.22 28.31 -11.25
CA GLY A 487 39.74 27.32 -10.29
C GLY A 487 39.40 27.67 -8.83
N PHE A 488 38.44 26.96 -8.22
CA PHE A 488 38.03 27.19 -6.82
C PHE A 488 38.79 26.33 -5.79
N GLU A 489 39.68 25.44 -6.22
CA GLU A 489 40.43 24.52 -5.35
C GLU A 489 41.45 25.27 -4.47
N THR A 490 41.10 25.48 -3.20
CA THR A 490 42.07 25.70 -2.12
C THR A 490 41.54 25.05 -0.84
N ASP A 491 42.19 23.96 -0.42
CA ASP A 491 41.90 23.13 0.77
C ASP A 491 42.33 23.78 2.10
N LEU A 492 42.10 25.09 2.28
CA LEU A 492 42.40 25.72 3.57
C LEU A 492 41.22 25.51 4.53
N GLN A 493 41.40 24.56 5.46
CA GLN A 493 40.42 24.28 6.53
C GLN A 493 40.22 25.52 7.41
N ASP A 494 39.01 25.71 7.94
CA ASP A 494 38.63 26.91 8.71
C ASP A 494 39.53 27.18 9.92
N LEU A 495 40.06 26.13 10.55
CA LEU A 495 41.01 26.22 11.67
C LEU A 495 42.38 26.76 11.24
N GLU A 496 42.92 26.25 10.14
CA GLU A 496 44.19 26.71 9.57
C GLU A 496 44.05 28.16 9.10
N LEU A 497 42.96 28.49 8.41
CA LEU A 497 42.70 29.85 7.94
C LEU A 497 42.58 30.84 9.10
N ARG A 498 41.88 30.48 10.18
CA ARG A 498 41.78 31.34 11.37
C ARG A 498 43.15 31.56 12.02
N TYR A 499 43.97 30.52 12.10
CA TYR A 499 45.33 30.61 12.61
C TYR A 499 46.20 31.56 11.76
N LEU A 500 46.18 31.40 10.43
CA LEU A 500 46.94 32.24 9.49
C LEU A 500 46.51 33.71 9.55
N LEU A 501 45.20 33.97 9.64
CA LEU A 501 44.64 35.32 9.76
C LEU A 501 45.01 35.98 11.09
N GLN A 502 45.00 35.24 12.20
CA GLN A 502 45.41 35.75 13.51
C GLN A 502 46.90 36.06 13.56
N HIS A 503 47.75 35.23 12.93
CA HIS A 503 49.20 35.42 12.89
C HIS A 503 49.69 36.33 11.76
N ARG A 504 48.78 36.80 10.90
CA ARG A 504 49.07 37.70 9.76
C ARG A 504 50.16 37.14 8.85
N ASP A 505 50.04 35.85 8.53
CA ASP A 505 51.02 35.14 7.74
C ASP A 505 51.07 35.72 6.30
N ASP A 506 52.27 35.98 5.81
CA ASP A 506 52.48 36.57 4.47
C ASP A 506 51.90 35.69 3.35
N ARG A 507 51.75 34.38 3.58
CA ARG A 507 51.16 33.43 2.60
C ARG A 507 49.73 33.77 2.18
N ILE A 508 48.97 34.44 3.05
CA ILE A 508 47.59 34.84 2.79
C ILE A 508 47.48 36.36 2.56
N THR A 509 48.60 37.07 2.42
CA THR A 509 48.57 38.51 2.11
C THR A 509 48.33 38.73 0.62
N THR A 510 47.35 39.57 0.30
CA THR A 510 47.10 40.00 -1.08
C THR A 510 47.72 41.37 -1.32
N HIS A 511 48.49 41.49 -2.39
CA HIS A 511 49.08 42.77 -2.76
C HIS A 511 47.99 43.74 -3.23
N ALA A 512 47.67 44.72 -2.39
CA ALA A 512 46.78 45.83 -2.71
C ALA A 512 47.52 47.17 -2.62
N ILE A 513 47.24 48.08 -3.54
CA ILE A 513 47.82 49.43 -3.57
C ILE A 513 46.89 50.37 -2.81
N PHE A 514 47.45 51.10 -1.84
CA PHE A 514 46.73 52.14 -1.11
C PHE A 514 46.60 53.42 -1.94
N VAL A 515 45.37 53.91 -2.08
CA VAL A 515 45.01 55.12 -2.80
C VAL A 515 44.07 55.94 -1.92
N SER A 516 44.49 57.15 -1.56
CA SER A 516 43.64 58.13 -0.87
C SER A 516 44.09 59.53 -1.24
N ASN A 517 43.12 60.44 -1.36
CA ASN A 517 43.38 61.87 -1.57
C ASN A 517 43.57 62.62 -0.25
N ASP A 518 43.00 62.10 0.83
CA ASP A 518 42.91 62.81 2.12
C ASP A 518 44.00 62.38 3.10
N VAL A 519 44.39 61.10 3.08
CA VAL A 519 45.28 60.51 4.11
C VAL A 519 46.45 59.79 3.46
N ARG A 520 47.65 59.95 4.03
CA ARG A 520 48.83 59.15 3.67
C ARG A 520 49.15 58.17 4.79
N LEU A 521 49.53 56.94 4.42
CA LEU A 521 49.96 55.94 5.40
C LEU A 521 51.20 56.45 6.16
N ASN A 522 51.27 56.10 7.44
CA ASN A 522 52.35 56.43 8.37
C ASN A 522 52.54 57.94 8.64
N VAL A 523 51.51 58.77 8.40
CA VAL A 523 51.51 60.22 8.69
C VAL A 523 50.37 60.58 9.65
N TRP A 524 50.64 61.49 10.59
CA TRP A 524 49.60 62.04 11.50
C TRP A 524 48.74 63.06 10.78
N PHE A 525 47.42 62.98 10.96
CA PHE A 525 46.45 63.91 10.41
C PHE A 525 45.36 64.22 11.44
N ASP A 526 44.66 65.34 11.23
CA ASP A 526 43.51 65.74 12.04
C ASP A 526 42.22 65.17 11.43
N PRO A 527 41.54 64.23 12.11
CA PRO A 527 40.32 63.61 11.61
C PRO A 527 39.08 64.53 11.68
N SER A 528 39.17 65.70 12.32
CA SER A 528 38.06 66.66 12.41
C SER A 528 37.85 67.51 11.14
N TRP A 529 38.90 67.65 10.32
CA TRP A 529 38.88 68.53 9.15
C TRP A 529 37.89 68.08 8.05
N ARG A 530 37.56 66.79 7.98
CA ARG A 530 36.55 66.26 7.05
C ARG A 530 35.64 65.23 7.71
N LYS A 531 34.33 65.40 7.51
CA LYS A 531 33.28 64.50 8.04
C LYS A 531 33.44 63.04 7.58
N ARG A 532 34.01 62.79 6.39
CA ARG A 532 34.22 61.46 5.81
C ARG A 532 35.52 61.45 5.00
N MET A 533 36.47 60.60 5.38
CA MET A 533 37.71 60.38 4.63
C MET A 533 37.64 59.05 3.90
N LEU A 534 37.99 59.04 2.60
CA LEU A 534 37.94 57.84 1.77
C LEU A 534 39.34 57.24 1.62
N LEU A 535 39.50 56.00 2.05
CA LEU A 535 40.72 55.21 1.89
C LEU A 535 40.40 54.04 0.96
N THR A 536 41.16 53.84 -0.10
CA THR A 536 40.91 52.77 -1.07
C THR A 536 42.11 51.84 -1.17
N LEU A 537 41.85 50.54 -1.11
CA LEU A 537 42.83 49.51 -1.46
C LEU A 537 42.43 48.88 -2.78
N LYS A 538 43.32 48.92 -3.75
CA LYS A 538 43.09 48.38 -5.08
C LYS A 538 43.98 47.18 -5.36
N SER A 539 43.37 46.03 -5.64
CA SER A 539 44.07 44.89 -6.18
C SER A 539 44.51 45.18 -7.61
N ASN A 540 45.67 44.66 -7.99
CA ASN A 540 46.38 45.06 -9.20
C ASN A 540 45.56 44.83 -10.49
N LYS A 541 45.25 45.93 -11.21
CA LYS A 541 44.43 45.97 -12.42
C LYS A 541 45.05 45.25 -13.64
N PHE A 542 46.35 44.92 -13.59
CA PHE A 542 47.11 44.50 -14.78
C PHE A 542 47.15 42.99 -15.03
N LYS A 543 46.61 42.14 -14.14
CA LYS A 543 46.51 40.70 -14.36
C LYS A 543 45.06 40.29 -14.59
N SER A 544 44.58 40.39 -15.83
CA SER A 544 43.24 39.95 -16.22
C SER A 544 42.98 38.47 -15.95
N SER A 545 44.03 37.64 -15.89
CA SER A 545 43.93 36.19 -15.70
C SER A 545 43.79 35.73 -14.24
N ARG A 546 43.61 36.68 -13.29
CA ARG A 546 43.42 36.38 -11.88
C ARG A 546 42.35 37.24 -11.24
N VAL A 547 41.57 36.63 -10.36
CA VAL A 547 40.57 37.29 -9.52
C VAL A 547 40.92 37.05 -8.06
N HIS A 548 40.66 38.01 -7.17
CA HIS A 548 41.07 37.92 -5.78
C HIS A 548 39.90 37.67 -4.83
N MET A 549 40.14 36.84 -3.82
CA MET A 549 39.18 36.49 -2.77
C MET A 549 39.54 37.17 -1.46
N LEU A 550 38.62 37.90 -0.84
CA LEU A 550 38.83 38.61 0.42
C LEU A 550 38.51 37.70 1.60
N LEU A 551 39.47 37.52 2.50
CA LEU A 551 39.37 36.67 3.70
C LEU A 551 39.49 37.46 5.01
N GLY A 552 40.10 38.64 4.96
CA GLY A 552 40.20 39.50 6.12
C GLY A 552 40.85 40.83 5.83
N ILE A 553 40.75 41.73 6.79
CA ILE A 553 41.28 43.09 6.72
C ILE A 553 42.01 43.39 8.02
N SER A 554 43.20 43.98 7.93
CA SER A 554 43.92 44.52 9.08
C SER A 554 44.31 45.97 8.84
N LEU A 555 44.00 46.83 9.82
CA LEU A 555 44.47 48.20 9.89
C LEU A 555 45.14 48.46 11.22
N GLN A 556 46.18 49.28 11.22
CA GLN A 556 46.81 49.75 12.44
C GLN A 556 46.56 51.25 12.58
N ILE A 557 45.78 51.63 13.60
CA ILE A 557 45.38 53.01 13.86
C ILE A 557 45.98 53.44 15.20
N CYS A 558 46.70 54.55 15.19
CA CYS A 558 47.28 55.18 16.36
C CYS A 558 46.63 56.53 16.64
N MET A 559 46.41 56.81 17.92
CA MET A 559 45.82 58.04 18.40
C MET A 559 46.71 58.67 19.48
N THR A 560 46.65 59.99 19.61
CA THR A 560 47.31 60.71 20.71
C THR A 560 46.63 60.39 22.05
N LYS A 561 47.41 60.23 23.12
CA LYS A 561 46.89 60.03 24.49
C LYS A 561 45.92 61.16 24.85
N ASN A 562 44.76 60.83 25.43
CA ASN A 562 43.63 61.73 25.73
C ASN A 562 42.79 62.22 24.52
N SER A 563 42.88 61.57 23.36
CA SER A 563 41.91 61.85 22.28
C SER A 563 40.50 61.41 22.68
N THR A 564 39.52 62.30 22.52
CA THR A 564 38.09 62.00 22.71
C THR A 564 37.46 61.35 21.48
N LEU A 565 38.27 61.04 20.46
CA LEU A 565 37.80 60.51 19.20
C LEU A 565 37.78 58.98 19.19
N GLU A 566 36.76 58.41 18.56
CA GLU A 566 36.68 57.00 18.25
C GLU A 566 36.51 56.81 16.73
N PRO A 567 37.46 56.14 16.06
CA PRO A 567 37.34 55.86 14.64
C PRO A 567 36.18 54.89 14.39
N ALA A 568 35.30 55.24 13.47
CA ALA A 568 34.27 54.39 12.93
C ALA A 568 34.54 54.14 11.44
N LEU A 569 34.67 52.88 11.07
CA LEU A 569 34.96 52.44 9.71
C LEU A 569 33.71 51.84 9.08
N SER A 570 33.29 52.33 7.92
CA SER A 570 32.38 51.61 7.03
C SER A 570 33.12 51.14 5.78
N VAL A 571 32.98 49.85 5.47
CA VAL A 571 33.72 49.18 4.41
C VAL A 571 32.79 48.88 3.25
N TYR A 572 33.21 49.26 2.05
CA TYR A 572 32.51 49.00 0.79
C TYR A 572 33.43 48.20 -0.11
N VAL A 573 32.95 47.09 -0.66
CA VAL A 573 33.75 46.18 -1.46
C VAL A 573 33.21 46.17 -2.89
N ASN A 574 34.08 46.43 -3.86
CA ASN A 574 33.80 46.21 -5.27
C ASN A 574 34.48 44.90 -5.72
N PRO A 575 33.72 43.93 -6.25
CA PRO A 575 34.24 42.62 -6.60
C PRO A 575 35.13 42.58 -7.85
N PHE A 576 34.85 43.39 -8.88
CA PHE A 576 35.49 43.28 -10.21
C PHE A 576 35.80 44.62 -10.89
N GLY A 577 35.52 45.72 -10.22
CA GLY A 577 35.65 47.07 -10.74
C GLY A 577 36.45 47.96 -9.79
N GLY A 578 36.34 49.26 -10.02
CA GLY A 578 36.90 50.28 -9.12
C GLY A 578 35.92 51.37 -8.73
N SER A 579 34.65 51.23 -9.12
CA SER A 579 33.63 52.24 -8.86
C SER A 579 33.05 52.06 -7.46
N HIS A 580 32.94 53.18 -6.75
CA HIS A 580 32.26 53.20 -5.46
C HIS A 580 30.75 52.89 -5.60
N SER A 581 30.11 53.30 -6.70
CA SER A 581 28.67 53.09 -6.93
C SER A 581 28.28 51.62 -7.14
N GLU A 582 29.24 50.80 -7.59
CA GLU A 582 29.06 49.36 -7.82
C GLU A 582 29.65 48.54 -6.66
N SER A 583 29.81 49.17 -5.49
CA SER A 583 30.31 48.52 -4.28
C SER A 583 29.17 48.17 -3.34
N TRP A 584 29.23 47.00 -2.71
CA TRP A 584 28.31 46.62 -1.66
C TRP A 584 28.86 47.02 -0.29
N THR A 585 27.96 47.30 0.66
CA THR A 585 28.34 47.70 2.03
C THR A 585 28.51 46.48 2.91
N MET A 586 29.62 46.39 3.63
CA MET A 586 29.87 45.30 4.57
C MET A 586 29.02 45.47 5.85
N PRO A 587 28.13 44.51 6.19
CA PRO A 587 27.21 44.64 7.32
C PRO A 587 27.89 44.26 8.64
N ILE A 588 28.90 45.03 9.03
CA ILE A 588 29.72 44.79 10.23
C ILE A 588 28.82 44.76 11.47
N ASN A 589 28.94 43.72 12.29
CA ASN A 589 28.15 43.50 13.51
C ASN A 589 26.62 43.38 13.28
N GLN A 590 26.18 42.92 12.10
CA GLN A 590 24.76 42.63 11.81
C GLN A 590 24.60 41.16 11.40
N ASN A 591 23.49 40.52 11.78
CA ASN A 591 23.10 39.18 11.32
C ASN A 591 24.18 38.08 11.45
N GLY A 592 25.01 38.14 12.50
CA GLY A 592 26.09 37.17 12.73
C GLY A 592 27.37 37.40 11.90
N PHE A 593 27.49 38.55 11.24
CA PHE A 593 28.71 39.00 10.56
C PHE A 593 29.79 39.43 11.57
N PRO A 594 31.09 39.17 11.32
CA PRO A 594 32.17 39.51 12.25
C PRO A 594 32.25 41.02 12.54
N ASP A 595 32.65 41.35 13.77
CA ASP A 595 32.97 42.72 14.19
C ASP A 595 34.49 42.93 14.25
N TRP A 596 34.92 44.18 14.40
CA TRP A 596 36.33 44.55 14.53
C TRP A 596 36.93 44.07 15.85
N GLU A 597 37.94 43.22 15.77
CA GLU A 597 38.78 42.88 16.92
C GLU A 597 39.84 43.97 17.11
N LYS A 598 39.81 44.65 18.26
CA LYS A 598 40.74 45.73 18.61
C LYS A 598 41.78 45.20 19.59
N THR A 599 43.04 45.11 19.17
CA THR A 599 44.16 44.72 20.05
C THR A 599 45.07 45.93 20.30
N LYS A 600 45.25 46.29 21.58
CA LYS A 600 46.15 47.40 21.97
C LYS A 600 47.60 46.96 21.81
N LEU A 601 48.43 47.83 21.26
CA LEU A 601 49.87 47.63 21.15
C LEU A 601 50.59 48.18 22.38
N ASP A 602 51.62 47.47 22.85
CA ASP A 602 52.46 47.86 23.99
C ASP A 602 53.44 48.99 23.60
N ILE A 603 52.89 50.14 23.24
CA ILE A 603 53.61 51.34 22.82
C ILE A 603 53.07 52.51 23.65
N PRO A 604 53.87 53.54 23.99
CA PRO A 604 53.42 54.71 24.75
C PRO A 604 52.35 55.60 24.06
N LEU A 605 51.72 55.14 22.98
CA LEU A 605 50.63 55.79 22.23
C LEU A 605 49.40 54.87 22.27
N ASP A 606 48.19 55.42 22.11
CA ASP A 606 46.98 54.59 21.99
C ASP A 606 46.87 54.04 20.56
N CYS A 607 47.70 53.04 20.29
CA CYS A 607 47.74 52.31 19.03
C CYS A 607 46.97 50.99 19.14
N PHE A 608 46.04 50.80 18.22
CA PHE A 608 45.23 49.59 18.12
C PHE A 608 45.41 48.96 16.74
N ASN A 609 45.54 47.64 16.71
CA ASN A 609 45.30 46.88 15.50
C ASN A 609 43.82 46.53 15.43
N TRP A 610 43.24 46.84 14.30
CA TRP A 610 41.86 46.56 13.94
C TRP A 610 41.89 45.43 12.94
N THR A 611 41.45 44.25 13.37
CA THR A 611 41.41 43.06 12.53
C THR A 611 39.97 42.63 12.32
N LEU A 612 39.58 42.43 11.07
CA LEU A 612 38.30 41.89 10.68
C LEU A 612 38.53 40.56 9.94
N THR A 613 38.15 39.45 10.58
CA THR A 613 38.32 38.11 10.03
C THR A 613 37.02 37.59 9.43
N LEU A 614 36.96 37.48 8.11
CA LEU A 614 35.77 36.97 7.39
C LEU A 614 35.74 35.43 7.35
N GLY A 615 36.92 34.81 7.22
CA GLY A 615 37.07 33.36 7.06
C GLY A 615 36.42 32.82 5.78
N ASN A 616 36.22 31.50 5.68
CA ASN A 616 35.57 30.90 4.51
C ASN A 616 34.06 31.15 4.45
N ARG A 617 33.42 31.47 5.59
CA ARG A 617 31.98 31.70 5.68
C ARG A 617 31.54 33.00 4.98
N TRP A 618 32.35 34.05 5.10
CA TRP A 618 32.01 35.41 4.62
C TRP A 618 32.92 35.90 3.50
N LYS A 619 33.68 35.01 2.86
CA LYS A 619 34.59 35.37 1.77
C LYS A 619 33.82 35.82 0.52
N SER A 620 34.34 36.85 -0.13
CA SER A 620 33.77 37.37 -1.37
C SER A 620 34.85 37.92 -2.28
N PHE A 621 34.53 38.10 -3.55
CA PHE A 621 35.44 38.68 -4.52
C PHE A 621 35.75 40.14 -4.17
N PHE A 622 36.98 40.57 -4.45
CA PHE A 622 37.36 41.97 -4.37
C PHE A 622 38.35 42.35 -5.46
N GLU A 623 38.20 43.58 -5.92
CA GLU A 623 39.19 44.29 -6.72
C GLU A 623 39.49 45.66 -6.12
N THR A 624 38.48 46.36 -5.61
CA THR A 624 38.70 47.53 -4.75
C THR A 624 37.94 47.40 -3.45
N VAL A 625 38.58 47.80 -2.35
CA VAL A 625 37.95 47.93 -1.04
C VAL A 625 38.07 49.38 -0.61
N HIS A 626 36.93 50.02 -0.42
CA HIS A 626 36.79 51.41 0.00
C HIS A 626 36.44 51.45 1.49
N PHE A 627 37.12 52.31 2.25
CA PHE A 627 36.93 52.50 3.67
C PHE A 627 36.57 53.95 3.90
N TYR A 628 35.40 54.19 4.47
CA TYR A 628 35.06 55.49 5.02
C TYR A 628 35.43 55.52 6.48
N LEU A 629 36.43 56.33 6.78
CA LEU A 629 36.77 56.68 8.13
C LEU A 629 35.92 57.89 8.56
N ARG A 630 35.18 57.71 9.66
CA ARG A 630 34.51 58.78 10.38
C ARG A 630 35.05 58.84 11.79
N SER A 631 35.23 60.05 12.30
CA SER A 631 35.60 60.26 13.70
C SER A 631 34.33 60.51 14.52
N ARG A 632 34.12 59.78 15.61
CA ARG A 632 33.04 60.03 16.58
C ARG A 632 33.62 60.62 17.85
N ILE A 633 32.93 61.54 18.51
CA ILE A 633 33.35 62.08 19.80
C ILE A 633 32.73 61.21 20.90
N ARG A 634 33.52 60.73 21.87
CA ARG A 634 33.05 59.98 23.04
C ARG A 634 32.35 60.92 24.02
N THR A 635 31.09 60.63 24.33
CA THR A 635 30.34 61.26 25.42
C THR A 635 30.10 60.25 26.54
N GLU A 636 30.49 60.57 27.77
CA GLU A 636 30.13 59.78 28.94
C GLU A 636 28.70 60.13 29.36
N SER A 637 27.71 59.29 29.01
CA SER A 637 26.38 59.37 29.63
C SER A 637 26.03 58.05 30.31
N SER A 638 26.11 58.07 31.64
CA SER A 638 25.71 57.01 32.55
C SER A 638 24.19 56.93 32.67
N GLN A 639 23.49 56.31 31.71
CA GLN A 639 22.16 55.69 31.88
C GLN A 639 21.66 55.10 30.54
N GLY A 640 21.44 53.78 30.52
CA GLY A 640 20.45 53.09 29.67
C GLY A 640 20.61 53.12 28.14
N ASN A 641 20.94 51.95 27.57
CA ASN A 641 20.77 51.51 26.18
C ASN A 641 20.05 52.46 25.20
N GLU A 642 20.78 53.42 24.63
CA GLU A 642 20.64 53.93 23.26
C GLU A 642 21.80 54.90 22.99
N THR A 643 22.70 54.57 22.06
CA THR A 643 23.70 55.52 21.59
C THR A 643 23.00 56.56 20.72
N VAL A 644 22.54 57.65 21.33
CA VAL A 644 21.97 58.80 20.62
C VAL A 644 23.07 59.40 19.74
N TYR A 645 22.84 59.32 18.42
CA TYR A 645 23.70 59.85 17.38
C TYR A 645 23.66 61.38 17.40
N PHE A 646 24.78 62.06 17.65
CA PHE A 646 24.92 63.47 17.32
C PHE A 646 25.79 63.64 16.07
N GLU A 647 25.18 64.19 15.03
CA GLU A 647 25.87 64.71 13.86
C GLU A 647 26.58 66.03 14.28
N PRO A 648 27.89 66.19 14.08
CA PRO A 648 28.55 67.44 14.41
C PRO A 648 27.98 68.57 13.53
N LEU A 649 27.25 69.48 14.19
CA LEU A 649 26.76 70.74 13.63
C LEU A 649 27.90 71.49 12.94
N GLU A 650 27.57 72.15 11.84
CA GLU A 650 28.49 72.86 10.92
C GLU A 650 29.17 74.10 11.52
N ALA A 651 29.22 74.21 12.84
CA ALA A 651 29.84 75.28 13.58
C ALA A 651 30.47 74.73 14.86
N ALA A 652 31.68 74.17 14.77
CA ALA A 652 32.50 73.88 15.94
C ALA A 652 33.80 74.68 15.81
N ASP A 653 34.06 75.51 16.83
CA ASP A 653 35.20 76.41 16.93
C ASP A 653 36.54 75.69 16.67
N ALA A 654 37.41 76.33 15.90
CA ALA A 654 38.75 75.84 15.55
C ALA A 654 39.73 75.71 16.75
N SER A 655 39.23 75.81 17.99
CA SER A 655 40.00 75.83 19.24
C SER A 655 39.91 74.54 20.07
N GLN A 656 39.06 73.58 19.70
CA GLN A 656 38.99 72.27 20.37
C GLN A 656 39.85 71.23 19.65
N ASN A 657 41.04 70.96 20.20
CA ASN A 657 41.90 69.86 19.74
C ASN A 657 41.31 68.51 20.18
N PHE A 658 40.60 67.84 19.29
CA PHE A 658 40.02 66.51 19.54
C PHE A 658 41.06 65.36 19.49
N GLY A 659 42.28 65.64 19.01
CA GLY A 659 43.40 64.71 18.94
C GLY A 659 43.76 64.31 17.51
N TYR A 660 45.02 63.91 17.30
CA TYR A 660 45.51 63.47 15.98
C TYR A 660 45.39 61.95 15.83
N MET A 661 45.20 61.52 14.58
CA MET A 661 45.13 60.10 14.19
C MET A 661 46.22 59.78 13.17
N LYS A 662 46.74 58.56 13.21
CA LYS A 662 47.72 58.04 12.25
C LYS A 662 47.36 56.61 11.86
N ILE A 663 47.31 56.33 10.56
CA ILE A 663 47.13 54.97 10.03
C ILE A 663 48.51 54.44 9.62
N ASN A 664 49.08 53.50 10.36
CA ASN A 664 50.44 53.00 10.10
C ASN A 664 50.47 52.06 8.90
N SER A 665 49.57 51.09 8.87
CA SER A 665 49.53 50.05 7.85
C SER A 665 48.10 49.60 7.61
N MET A 666 47.88 49.08 6.41
CA MET A 666 46.60 48.63 5.94
C MET A 666 46.81 47.47 4.96
N GLN A 667 46.27 46.31 5.30
CA GLN A 667 46.53 45.05 4.59
C GLN A 667 45.23 44.29 4.35
N LEU A 668 45.15 43.63 3.19
CA LEU A 668 44.09 42.71 2.82
C LEU A 668 44.63 41.29 2.82
N PHE A 669 43.91 40.39 3.47
CA PHE A 669 44.20 38.97 3.46
C PHE A 669 43.26 38.25 2.50
N GLY A 670 43.80 37.33 1.71
CA GLY A 670 43.10 36.69 0.61
C GLY A 670 43.99 35.75 -0.21
N TYR A 671 43.42 35.23 -1.29
CA TYR A 671 44.16 34.45 -2.30
C TYR A 671 43.73 34.83 -3.71
N SER A 672 44.56 34.48 -4.68
CA SER A 672 44.28 34.74 -6.10
C SER A 672 43.82 33.45 -6.78
N ILE A 673 42.70 33.54 -7.49
CA ILE A 673 42.08 32.47 -8.28
C ILE A 673 42.45 32.69 -9.74
N HIS A 674 42.75 31.61 -10.46
CA HIS A 674 42.92 31.65 -11.91
C HIS A 674 41.57 31.89 -12.59
N PHE A 675 41.56 32.83 -13.54
CA PHE A 675 40.41 33.19 -14.35
C PHE A 675 40.86 33.23 -15.80
N ASP A 676 40.22 32.43 -16.65
CA ASP A 676 40.50 32.42 -18.09
C ASP A 676 39.41 33.22 -18.83
N PRO A 677 39.68 34.48 -19.23
CA PRO A 677 38.70 35.28 -19.97
C PRO A 677 38.44 34.75 -21.37
N GLU A 678 39.43 34.13 -22.03
CA GLU A 678 39.30 33.65 -23.42
C GLU A 678 38.37 32.44 -23.47
N ALA A 679 38.55 31.50 -22.54
CA ALA A 679 37.71 30.31 -22.44
C ALA A 679 36.22 30.65 -22.20
N ILE A 680 35.91 31.67 -21.37
CA ILE A 680 34.51 32.10 -21.17
C ILE A 680 33.98 32.86 -22.40
N GLN A 681 34.82 33.62 -23.11
CA GLN A 681 34.43 34.24 -24.38
C GLN A 681 34.07 33.19 -25.43
N ASP A 682 34.83 32.09 -25.51
CA ASP A 682 34.53 30.98 -26.41
C ASP A 682 33.17 30.33 -26.10
N LEU A 683 32.82 30.17 -24.81
CA LEU A 683 31.49 29.70 -24.41
C LEU A 683 30.35 30.63 -24.84
N ILE A 684 30.60 31.95 -24.79
CA ILE A 684 29.62 32.93 -25.24
C ILE A 684 29.50 32.90 -26.77
N LEU A 685 30.62 32.75 -27.49
CA LEU A 685 30.62 32.60 -28.95
C LEU A 685 29.88 31.33 -29.41
N GLN A 686 29.95 30.23 -28.64
CA GLN A 686 29.18 29.01 -28.90
C GLN A 686 27.66 29.22 -28.82
N LEU A 687 27.18 30.22 -28.06
CA LEU A 687 25.76 30.58 -28.05
C LEU A 687 25.32 31.24 -29.35
N ASP A 688 26.23 31.99 -29.99
CA ASP A 688 25.96 32.76 -31.22
C ASP A 688 26.23 31.91 -32.47
N TYR A 689 27.17 30.96 -32.40
CA TYR A 689 27.61 30.11 -33.51
C TYR A 689 27.74 28.62 -33.12
N PRO A 690 26.61 27.91 -32.90
CA PRO A 690 26.59 26.54 -32.38
C PRO A 690 27.22 25.48 -33.31
N TYR A 691 27.53 25.83 -34.56
CA TYR A 691 28.11 24.90 -35.54
C TYR A 691 29.63 24.74 -35.43
N THR A 692 30.30 25.56 -34.61
CA THR A 692 31.77 25.64 -34.62
C THR A 692 32.45 24.93 -33.46
N GLN A 693 31.81 24.79 -32.28
CA GLN A 693 32.44 24.20 -31.09
C GLN A 693 31.42 23.63 -30.06
N GLY A 694 30.70 22.55 -30.37
CA GLY A 694 29.84 21.84 -29.40
C GLY A 694 28.37 22.28 -29.38
N SER A 695 27.54 21.64 -28.55
CA SER A 695 26.09 21.89 -28.54
C SER A 695 25.73 23.15 -27.72
N GLN A 696 24.78 23.95 -28.21
CA GLN A 696 24.30 25.17 -27.54
C GLN A 696 23.85 24.90 -26.09
N ASP A 697 23.20 23.76 -25.85
CA ASP A 697 22.73 23.35 -24.52
C ASP A 697 23.90 23.07 -23.57
N SER A 698 25.04 22.58 -24.06
CA SER A 698 26.23 22.33 -23.24
C SER A 698 26.89 23.63 -22.77
N ALA A 699 26.98 24.63 -23.65
CA ALA A 699 27.48 25.97 -23.31
C ALA A 699 26.57 26.68 -22.29
N LEU A 700 25.24 26.57 -22.46
CA LEU A 700 24.27 27.12 -21.52
C LEU A 700 24.37 26.48 -20.13
N LEU A 701 24.56 25.16 -20.05
CA LEU A 701 24.76 24.45 -18.78
C LEU A 701 26.06 24.89 -18.07
N GLN A 702 27.15 25.08 -18.82
CA GLN A 702 28.42 25.55 -18.25
C GLN A 702 28.31 27.00 -17.74
N LEU A 703 27.67 27.90 -18.49
CA LEU A 703 27.42 29.28 -18.06
C LEU A 703 26.50 29.36 -16.84
N MET A 704 25.49 28.48 -16.73
CA MET A 704 24.66 28.36 -15.53
C MET A 704 25.47 27.95 -14.30
N GLU A 705 26.37 26.97 -14.42
CA GLU A 705 27.23 26.56 -13.28
C GLU A 705 28.21 27.67 -12.89
N ILE A 706 28.81 28.36 -13.85
CA ILE A 706 29.69 29.52 -13.57
C ILE A 706 28.90 30.60 -12.82
N ARG A 707 27.70 30.96 -13.31
CA ARG A 707 26.82 31.94 -12.66
C ARG A 707 26.50 31.53 -11.22
N TYR A 708 26.16 30.27 -10.99
CA TYR A 708 25.85 29.76 -9.66
C TYR A 708 27.07 29.84 -8.72
N ARG A 709 28.24 29.37 -9.17
CA ARG A 709 29.48 29.38 -8.37
C ARG A 709 29.90 30.81 -8.00
N VAL A 710 29.82 31.74 -8.95
CA VAL A 710 30.19 33.15 -8.73
C VAL A 710 29.20 33.82 -7.77
N ASN A 711 27.90 33.66 -7.98
CA ASN A 711 26.90 34.34 -7.14
C ASN A 711 26.73 33.72 -5.75
N ARG A 712 27.14 32.46 -5.53
CA ARG A 712 27.20 31.87 -4.18
C ARG A 712 28.16 32.62 -3.24
N LEU A 713 29.14 33.32 -3.80
CA LEU A 713 30.10 34.16 -3.06
C LEU A 713 29.59 35.60 -2.87
N SER A 714 28.30 35.83 -3.13
CA SER A 714 27.65 37.09 -2.80
C SER A 714 27.62 37.32 -1.28
N PRO A 715 27.75 38.58 -0.84
CA PRO A 715 27.68 38.92 0.57
C PRO A 715 26.30 38.62 1.16
N PRO A 716 26.19 38.45 2.48
CA PRO A 716 24.90 38.23 3.13
C PRO A 716 23.94 39.41 2.92
N GLY A 717 22.74 39.09 2.45
CA GLY A 717 21.67 40.04 2.22
C GLY A 717 20.32 39.33 2.00
N PRO A 718 19.21 40.08 1.96
CA PRO A 718 17.88 39.50 1.71
C PRO A 718 17.77 38.86 0.33
N LEU A 719 18.52 39.38 -0.65
CA LEU A 719 18.67 38.81 -1.99
C LEU A 719 20.18 38.72 -2.31
N PRO A 720 20.65 37.62 -2.95
CA PRO A 720 22.03 37.51 -3.39
C PRO A 720 22.34 38.58 -4.45
N LEU A 721 23.56 39.13 -4.43
CA LEU A 721 24.01 40.08 -5.45
C LEU A 721 24.38 39.33 -6.74
N ASP A 722 24.03 39.91 -7.89
CA ASP A 722 24.37 39.35 -9.20
C ASP A 722 25.81 39.66 -9.62
N LEU A 723 26.76 39.00 -8.95
CA LEU A 723 28.20 39.09 -9.19
C LEU A 723 28.60 38.60 -10.59
N PHE A 724 27.87 37.64 -11.15
CA PHE A 724 28.12 37.12 -12.49
C PHE A 724 27.99 38.20 -13.57
N SER A 725 26.95 39.02 -13.50
CA SER A 725 26.77 40.16 -14.42
C SER A 725 27.91 41.18 -14.31
N CYS A 726 28.39 41.45 -13.09
CA CYS A 726 29.56 42.28 -12.85
C CYS A 726 30.84 41.67 -13.46
N LEU A 727 31.03 40.36 -13.32
CA LEU A 727 32.16 39.64 -13.91
C LEU A 727 32.15 39.74 -15.44
N LEU A 728 31.00 39.51 -16.07
CA LEU A 728 30.81 39.66 -17.51
C LEU A 728 31.11 41.10 -17.99
N ARG A 729 30.64 42.11 -17.26
CA ARG A 729 30.83 43.51 -17.61
C ARG A 729 32.28 43.99 -17.45
N HIS A 730 32.91 43.72 -16.31
CA HIS A 730 34.20 44.32 -15.98
C HIS A 730 35.40 43.47 -16.36
N ARG A 731 35.31 42.13 -16.26
CA ARG A 731 36.41 41.23 -16.62
C ARG A 731 36.40 40.85 -18.09
N LEU A 732 35.22 40.54 -18.64
CA LEU A 732 35.06 40.18 -20.05
C LEU A 732 34.79 41.39 -20.95
N LYS A 733 34.58 42.59 -20.37
CA LYS A 733 34.35 43.86 -21.07
C LYS A 733 33.12 43.86 -21.98
N LEU A 734 32.09 43.08 -21.64
CA LEU A 734 30.83 43.02 -22.39
C LEU A 734 29.95 44.25 -22.11
N SER A 735 29.20 44.68 -23.12
CA SER A 735 28.22 45.77 -23.02
C SER A 735 27.01 45.37 -22.16
N SER A 736 26.29 46.36 -21.58
CA SER A 736 25.07 46.06 -20.79
C SER A 736 24.02 45.28 -21.62
N SER A 737 23.93 45.55 -22.92
CA SER A 737 23.02 44.85 -23.84
C SER A 737 23.40 43.38 -24.02
N GLU A 738 24.69 43.07 -24.17
CA GLU A 738 25.16 41.68 -24.32
C GLU A 738 24.95 40.89 -23.04
N VAL A 739 25.25 41.50 -21.88
CA VAL A 739 25.02 40.87 -20.57
C VAL A 739 23.53 40.56 -20.39
N GLN A 740 22.64 41.52 -20.66
CA GLN A 740 21.20 41.31 -20.53
C GLN A 740 20.69 40.23 -21.50
N ARG A 741 21.22 40.17 -22.73
CA ARG A 741 20.92 39.11 -23.69
C ARG A 741 21.30 37.74 -23.14
N ILE A 742 22.53 37.58 -22.64
CA ILE A 742 23.02 36.32 -22.04
C ILE A 742 22.15 35.90 -20.85
N LEU A 743 21.83 36.83 -19.94
CA LEU A 743 20.97 36.54 -18.79
C LEU A 743 19.57 36.09 -19.20
N THR A 744 18.99 36.71 -20.24
CA THR A 744 17.67 36.35 -20.76
C THR A 744 17.71 34.96 -21.41
N THR A 745 18.77 34.64 -22.15
CA THR A 745 18.98 33.29 -22.71
C THR A 745 19.13 32.24 -21.60
N LEU A 746 19.87 32.53 -20.54
CA LEU A 746 20.00 31.64 -19.38
C LEU A 746 18.68 31.47 -18.62
N GLN A 747 17.88 32.53 -18.47
CA GLN A 747 16.56 32.47 -17.84
C GLN A 747 15.58 31.64 -18.66
N THR A 748 15.51 31.85 -19.97
CA THR A 748 14.63 31.08 -20.87
C THR A 748 15.04 29.61 -20.95
N PHE A 749 16.34 29.31 -20.91
CA PHE A 749 16.83 27.94 -20.82
C PHE A 749 16.50 27.30 -19.47
N SER A 750 16.70 28.01 -18.37
CA SER A 750 16.39 27.53 -17.02
C SER A 750 14.89 27.30 -16.80
N ALA A 751 14.02 28.11 -17.40
CA ALA A 751 12.56 27.92 -17.36
C ALA A 751 12.09 26.64 -18.08
N LYS A 752 12.89 26.09 -18.99
CA LYS A 752 12.63 24.81 -19.66
C LYS A 752 13.07 23.60 -18.83
N GLN A 753 13.78 23.81 -17.71
CA GLN A 753 14.25 22.73 -16.85
C GLN A 753 13.20 22.35 -15.78
N PRO A 754 13.05 21.05 -15.46
CA PRO A 754 12.19 20.63 -14.35
C PRO A 754 12.76 21.16 -13.03
N PHE A 755 11.90 21.71 -12.17
CA PHE A 755 12.24 22.41 -10.91
C PHE A 755 12.87 23.81 -11.06
N TYR A 756 12.38 24.62 -12.00
CA TYR A 756 12.73 26.05 -12.07
C TYR A 756 12.32 26.79 -10.79
N LYS A 757 13.30 27.26 -10.02
CA LYS A 757 13.11 28.29 -9.01
C LYS A 757 13.65 29.59 -9.58
N GLU A 758 12.81 30.61 -9.64
CA GLU A 758 13.20 31.91 -10.15
C GLU A 758 14.40 32.44 -9.36
N TYR A 759 15.51 32.65 -10.06
CA TYR A 759 16.74 33.15 -9.46
C TYR A 759 16.62 34.68 -9.35
N GLU A 760 16.07 35.13 -8.22
CA GLU A 760 16.03 36.56 -7.88
C GLU A 760 17.38 36.99 -7.29
N ALA A 761 18.04 37.93 -7.97
CA ALA A 761 19.27 38.55 -7.50
C ALA A 761 19.20 40.07 -7.66
N ALA A 762 19.75 40.77 -6.68
CA ALA A 762 19.84 42.23 -6.73
C ALA A 762 20.98 42.64 -7.67
N LYS A 763 20.70 43.59 -8.58
CA LYS A 763 21.69 44.13 -9.51
C LYS A 763 22.69 45.00 -8.75
N LEU A 764 23.98 44.65 -8.84
CA LEU A 764 25.08 45.45 -8.28
C LEU A 764 25.76 46.32 -9.34
N CYS A 765 26.00 45.76 -10.54
CA CYS A 765 26.56 46.49 -11.67
C CYS A 765 25.48 46.69 -12.73
N SER A 766 25.29 47.94 -13.15
CA SER A 766 24.27 48.36 -14.14
C SER A 766 24.90 48.89 -15.42
#